data_AF-A0A418QU99-F1
#
_entry.id   AF-A0A418QU99-F1
#
_cell.length_a   1.000
_cell.length_b   1.000
_cell.length_c   1.000
_cell.angle_alpha   90.00
_cell.angle_beta   90.00
_cell.angle_gamma   90.00
#
_symmetry.space_group_name_H-M   'P 1'
#
loop_
_entity.id
_entity.type
_entity.pdbx_description
1 polymer ?
#
loop_
_entity_poly.entity_id
_entity_poly.type
_entity_poly.pdbx_seq_one_letter_code
_entity_poly.pdbx_strand_id
1 'polypeptide(L)'
;MPGRAGRWSVPLLVLAVCAALAIGLAGWHFFTAEDAVLPLHPVVQLTPVPTTVARVMVGLAQLPVQANSYLITQTYDVAGPFLRPGAALGLVLLLGVALAYFLAAITSLPRLVFVAGMALVIFLLMSLNADLLAVFAVGKRYFLLLALGALGGPAYYFHAFRPETSFPTRLATFAVLVAVLGGVLFLKNPNPADLTALHLSAFFTVGGAVAFGLLVLWVCFENVHGLLWLNTQAETPAGRYGLLPLLLAGGLYLGALLLYYLNQSELVLVPGLYLDPYLLLVPAVAVGWLGLERRAATFGEWVPLPAARLLFLVLVLLAAAVLGYALATANDPLLQAGRDFTALAFLCGGTAFLLYVLLNFGPLLRQKKAVYRVVFQPRRLPFYALYALTLVALVAVTMRNNFFLIDQVQAASFNNLGDLSRLESELLPDDLSRALLAERYYAESDALDQHNHKASLGRAALYRFRLQRQNEINILRRALDRRPSPRISLRLAALYNEPKDFFDHLDVLRAGLRANPANAALNADLAQLYSRSALRDSVAFYRDRARAANPDDATLPANELAYRIRQQQWNEARALVTSTGPAASAAFRSNALLLAQLTGQPAPATALPDSTAALTSIRFALLYHDGLNRAVRGDTALLPLLPALAAQPANAPYLDQLRFLRAFTQHYGGRPVAAQTTILPLATGSGPATAYYQQLQGLWLLDQHLPAPAALRLQEARENGSAPAALPEAYALALTNQPDSARQVARRAPASPAGRLLLAALAPDLRTSYGQAPDSVRVQYLVLRGDELPTAALLPAAAGVADPALRAVALRAQLPRVLEAGQLAAVRQALASAPKPADATASPWNVLRGELYVRGRQWPELRQLVQQGTFRGFHAFQRLYFRAALAEADKQPEQAARLYAELVREAPFGENGLVAAAAFHTRRQDFAAAYNVLLRGIDYNPQSVPLLRAYVLAAVPVGLTEYAESPLYRLGTLLSPADYGTFRTEYAARRAAHAAAAAPWN
;
A
#
# COMPACT_ATOMS: atom_id res chain seq x y z
N MET A 1 6.18 61.69 -30.14
CA MET A 1 7.15 61.41 -29.05
C MET A 1 7.74 62.74 -28.60
N PRO A 2 7.95 63.04 -27.30
CA PRO A 2 8.54 62.16 -26.28
C PRO A 2 7.74 62.08 -24.94
N GLY A 3 8.13 61.15 -24.06
CA GLY A 3 8.02 61.40 -22.61
C GLY A 3 7.30 60.39 -21.71
N ARG A 4 8.00 59.29 -21.39
CA ARG A 4 7.84 58.39 -20.22
C ARG A 4 6.70 57.35 -20.25
N ALA A 5 7.12 56.13 -20.56
CA ALA A 5 6.51 54.90 -20.08
C ALA A 5 6.06 55.07 -18.61
N GLY A 6 4.76 54.84 -18.36
CA GLY A 6 4.16 54.91 -17.04
C GLY A 6 4.89 53.97 -16.09
N ARG A 7 5.75 54.54 -15.23
CA ARG A 7 6.44 53.78 -14.19
C ARG A 7 5.37 53.16 -13.29
N TRP A 8 5.31 51.83 -13.29
CA TRP A 8 4.55 51.08 -12.32
C TRP A 8 5.04 51.49 -10.93
N SER A 9 4.15 51.97 -10.06
CA SER A 9 4.52 52.20 -8.67
C SER A 9 4.79 50.83 -8.02
N VAL A 10 5.74 50.78 -7.08
CA VAL A 10 6.08 49.52 -6.38
C VAL A 10 4.83 48.82 -5.80
N PRO A 11 3.86 49.52 -5.17
CA PRO A 11 2.62 48.88 -4.71
C PRO A 11 1.79 48.25 -5.84
N LEU A 12 1.69 48.90 -7.00
CA LEU A 12 0.94 48.35 -8.14
C LEU A 12 1.61 47.07 -8.67
N LEU A 13 2.94 47.04 -8.71
CA LEU A 13 3.71 45.87 -9.15
C LEU A 13 3.53 44.70 -8.18
N VAL A 14 3.59 44.94 -6.86
CA VAL A 14 3.35 43.91 -5.85
C VAL A 14 1.95 43.30 -6.00
N LEU A 15 0.91 44.14 -6.13
CA LEU A 15 -0.46 43.66 -6.33
C LEU A 15 -0.60 42.84 -7.63
N ALA A 16 0.02 43.29 -8.72
CA ALA A 16 -0.02 42.57 -9.98
C ALA A 16 0.69 41.22 -9.91
N VAL A 17 1.80 41.11 -9.18
CA VAL A 17 2.46 39.83 -8.91
C VAL A 17 1.54 38.91 -8.12
N CYS A 18 0.87 39.40 -7.07
CA CYS A 18 -0.11 38.61 -6.33
C CYS A 18 -1.27 38.14 -7.22
N ALA A 19 -1.81 39.01 -8.08
CA ALA A 19 -2.87 38.66 -9.02
C ALA A 19 -2.40 37.61 -10.05
N ALA A 20 -1.19 37.75 -10.59
CA ALA A 20 -0.61 36.78 -11.51
C ALA A 20 -0.38 35.42 -10.83
N LEU A 21 0.08 35.40 -9.57
CA LEU A 21 0.20 34.18 -8.77
C LEU A 21 -1.15 33.51 -8.54
N ALA A 22 -2.20 34.29 -8.20
CA ALA A 22 -3.54 33.76 -8.01
C ALA A 22 -4.11 33.16 -9.31
N ILE A 23 -3.91 33.81 -10.46
CA ILE A 23 -4.27 33.28 -11.78
C ILE A 23 -3.48 31.99 -12.08
N GLY A 24 -2.18 31.98 -11.81
CA GLY A 24 -1.33 30.80 -11.98
C GLY A 24 -1.78 29.62 -11.12
N LEU A 25 -2.15 29.86 -9.86
CA LEU A 25 -2.71 28.85 -8.95
C LEU A 25 -4.07 28.34 -9.43
N ALA A 26 -4.96 29.23 -9.88
CA ALA A 26 -6.23 28.82 -10.46
C ALA A 26 -6.03 27.96 -11.72
N GLY A 27 -5.09 28.34 -12.60
CA GLY A 27 -4.70 27.54 -13.76
C GLY A 27 -4.10 26.19 -13.39
N TRP A 28 -3.24 26.14 -12.36
CA TRP A 28 -2.70 24.88 -11.84
C TRP A 28 -3.80 23.96 -11.31
N HIS A 29 -4.73 24.50 -10.51
CA HIS A 29 -5.86 23.73 -9.97
C HIS A 29 -6.86 23.32 -11.06
N PHE A 30 -7.00 24.07 -12.14
CA PHE A 30 -7.84 23.69 -13.28
C PHE A 30 -7.44 22.33 -13.86
N PHE A 31 -6.14 22.01 -13.90
CA PHE A 31 -5.64 20.73 -14.42
C PHE A 31 -5.39 19.67 -13.35
N THR A 32 -5.12 20.06 -12.10
CA THR A 32 -4.64 19.13 -11.05
C THR A 32 -5.63 18.84 -9.94
N ALA A 33 -6.71 19.64 -9.81
CA ALA A 33 -7.56 19.54 -8.64
C ALA A 33 -8.31 18.22 -8.52
N GLU A 34 -8.73 17.63 -9.64
CA GLU A 34 -9.44 16.35 -9.61
C GLU A 34 -8.56 15.25 -8.99
N ASP A 35 -7.28 15.20 -9.36
CA ASP A 35 -6.27 14.30 -8.79
C ASP A 35 -5.92 14.64 -7.34
N ALA A 36 -5.90 15.93 -6.98
CA ALA A 36 -5.59 16.35 -5.63
C ALA A 36 -6.71 16.07 -4.62
N VAL A 37 -7.98 16.14 -5.06
CA VAL A 37 -9.16 15.94 -4.20
C VAL A 37 -9.56 14.47 -4.15
N LEU A 38 -9.57 13.78 -5.29
CA LEU A 38 -9.99 12.39 -5.44
C LEU A 38 -8.85 11.55 -6.01
N PRO A 39 -7.70 11.45 -5.34
CA PRO A 39 -6.56 10.77 -5.93
C PRO A 39 -6.88 9.30 -6.13
N LEU A 40 -6.54 8.85 -7.33
CA LEU A 40 -6.71 7.48 -7.77
C LEU A 40 -5.48 6.69 -7.36
N HIS A 41 -5.68 5.60 -6.62
CA HIS A 41 -4.59 4.76 -6.17
C HIS A 41 -4.88 3.28 -6.42
N PRO A 42 -3.84 2.48 -6.75
CA PRO A 42 -4.01 1.06 -6.88
C PRO A 42 -4.11 0.39 -5.51
N VAL A 43 -5.20 -0.36 -5.29
CA VAL A 43 -5.46 -1.19 -4.11
C VAL A 43 -4.93 -2.60 -4.35
N VAL A 44 -4.12 -3.08 -3.41
CA VAL A 44 -3.42 -4.36 -3.52
C VAL A 44 -4.29 -5.47 -2.95
N GLN A 45 -4.49 -6.53 -3.73
CA GLN A 45 -5.14 -7.77 -3.34
C GLN A 45 -4.11 -8.90 -3.32
N LEU A 46 -3.92 -9.51 -2.15
CA LEU A 46 -3.06 -10.68 -1.96
C LEU A 46 -3.92 -11.95 -1.94
N THR A 47 -3.81 -12.78 -2.98
CA THR A 47 -4.53 -14.07 -3.03
C THR A 47 -3.58 -15.18 -2.59
N PRO A 48 -3.86 -15.94 -1.51
CA PRO A 48 -3.00 -17.01 -1.08
C PRO A 48 -2.96 -18.15 -2.11
N VAL A 49 -1.77 -18.65 -2.40
CA VAL A 49 -1.50 -19.78 -3.29
C VAL A 49 -0.66 -20.81 -2.51
N PRO A 50 -1.20 -22.00 -2.21
CA PRO A 50 -0.45 -23.04 -1.53
C PRO A 50 0.71 -23.49 -2.43
N THR A 51 1.93 -23.34 -1.93
CA THR A 51 3.15 -23.56 -2.71
C THR A 51 4.07 -24.52 -1.96
N THR A 52 4.59 -25.52 -2.65
CA THR A 52 5.59 -26.44 -2.09
C THR A 52 6.95 -25.77 -2.12
N VAL A 53 7.45 -25.41 -0.95
CA VAL A 53 8.67 -24.62 -0.80
C VAL A 53 9.91 -25.50 -0.57
N ALA A 54 9.72 -26.66 0.05
CA ALA A 54 10.77 -27.64 0.30
C ALA A 54 10.18 -29.05 0.36
N ARG A 55 11.03 -30.07 0.46
CA ARG A 55 10.62 -31.49 0.57
C ARG A 55 11.44 -32.18 1.65
N VAL A 56 10.78 -32.93 2.53
CA VAL A 56 11.40 -33.81 3.52
C VAL A 56 11.43 -35.23 2.96
N MET A 57 12.59 -35.86 2.98
CA MET A 57 12.80 -37.19 2.38
C MET A 57 12.70 -38.27 3.46
N VAL A 58 11.77 -39.22 3.30
CA VAL A 58 11.66 -40.42 4.15
C VAL A 58 11.72 -41.67 3.29
N GLY A 59 12.93 -42.23 3.14
CA GLY A 59 13.17 -43.31 2.19
C GLY A 59 12.95 -42.83 0.75
N LEU A 60 11.94 -43.40 0.09
CA LEU A 60 11.52 -43.00 -1.26
C LEU A 60 10.42 -41.91 -1.27
N ALA A 61 9.84 -41.62 -0.11
CA ALA A 61 8.77 -40.64 0.02
C ALA A 61 9.32 -39.20 0.00
N GLN A 62 8.66 -38.34 -0.77
CA GLN A 62 8.93 -36.90 -0.77
C GLN A 62 7.74 -36.18 -0.13
N LEU A 63 7.88 -35.83 1.15
CA LEU A 63 6.84 -35.16 1.90
C LEU A 63 6.92 -33.65 1.64
N PRO A 64 5.88 -33.02 1.06
CA PRO A 64 5.94 -31.61 0.68
C PRO A 64 5.83 -30.70 1.91
N VAL A 65 6.75 -29.76 2.03
CA VAL A 65 6.64 -28.63 2.96
C VAL A 65 5.90 -27.52 2.23
N GLN A 66 4.67 -27.23 2.66
CA GLN A 66 3.82 -26.21 2.05
C GLN A 66 3.97 -24.87 2.78
N ALA A 67 3.91 -23.78 2.03
CA ALA A 67 3.70 -22.44 2.58
C ALA A 67 2.65 -21.71 1.74
N ASN A 68 1.96 -20.77 2.38
CA ASN A 68 1.07 -19.85 1.67
C ASN A 68 1.94 -18.77 1.04
N SER A 69 2.15 -18.84 -0.28
CA SER A 69 2.67 -17.71 -1.06
C SER A 69 1.50 -16.82 -1.52
N TYR A 70 1.78 -15.65 -2.09
CA TYR A 70 0.74 -14.66 -2.41
C TYR A 70 0.80 -14.21 -3.86
N LEU A 71 -0.28 -14.43 -4.60
CA LEU A 71 -0.44 -13.80 -5.91
C LEU A 71 -0.87 -12.34 -5.71
N ILE A 72 -0.10 -11.40 -6.25
CA ILE A 72 -0.41 -9.98 -6.15
C ILE A 72 -1.23 -9.55 -7.36
N THR A 73 -2.40 -8.99 -7.11
CA THR A 73 -3.17 -8.24 -8.11
C THR A 73 -3.54 -6.88 -7.56
N GLN A 74 -3.83 -5.93 -8.45
CA GLN A 74 -4.16 -4.55 -8.10
C GLN A 74 -5.46 -4.14 -8.80
N THR A 75 -6.36 -3.51 -8.06
CA THR A 75 -7.53 -2.80 -8.61
C THR A 75 -7.38 -1.31 -8.29
N TYR A 76 -8.32 -0.46 -8.69
CA TYR A 76 -8.29 0.96 -8.43
C TYR A 76 -9.37 1.38 -7.42
N ASP A 77 -9.04 2.31 -6.54
CA ASP A 77 -9.99 2.94 -5.63
C ASP A 77 -9.61 4.42 -5.42
N VAL A 78 -10.52 5.16 -4.81
CA VAL A 78 -10.40 6.58 -4.50
C VAL A 78 -10.29 6.74 -2.99
N ALA A 79 -9.23 7.42 -2.53
CA ALA A 79 -9.00 7.64 -1.09
C ALA A 79 -9.80 8.84 -0.52
N GLY A 80 -10.16 9.82 -1.36
CA GLY A 80 -10.82 11.07 -0.97
C GLY A 80 -12.37 11.01 -0.91
N PRO A 81 -13.05 12.17 -0.95
CA PRO A 81 -12.49 13.52 -1.15
C PRO A 81 -11.64 14.01 0.04
N PHE A 82 -10.40 14.41 -0.25
CA PHE A 82 -9.56 15.07 0.74
C PHE A 82 -9.97 16.54 0.92
N LEU A 83 -10.00 16.98 2.19
CA LEU A 83 -10.15 18.40 2.51
C LEU A 83 -8.90 19.18 2.08
N ARG A 84 -9.06 20.47 1.81
CA ARG A 84 -7.99 21.32 1.25
C ARG A 84 -7.75 22.56 2.12
N PRO A 85 -7.38 22.39 3.41
CA PRO A 85 -7.15 23.53 4.31
C PRO A 85 -6.00 24.42 3.83
N GLY A 86 -4.98 23.88 3.16
CA GLY A 86 -3.91 24.67 2.54
C GLY A 86 -4.42 25.62 1.44
N ALA A 87 -5.41 25.20 0.64
CA ALA A 87 -6.05 26.07 -0.35
C ALA A 87 -6.93 27.13 0.33
N ALA A 88 -7.60 26.77 1.42
CA ALA A 88 -8.37 27.71 2.25
C ALA A 88 -7.46 28.79 2.85
N LEU A 89 -6.29 28.41 3.38
CA LEU A 89 -5.30 29.35 3.89
C LEU A 89 -4.79 30.28 2.79
N GLY A 90 -4.50 29.73 1.60
CA GLY A 90 -4.15 30.53 0.42
C GLY A 90 -5.21 31.58 0.08
N LEU A 91 -6.49 31.19 0.05
CA LEU A 91 -7.60 32.11 -0.17
C LEU A 91 -7.67 33.21 0.91
N VAL A 92 -7.56 32.86 2.19
CA VAL A 92 -7.61 33.80 3.31
C VAL A 92 -6.44 34.81 3.26
N LEU A 93 -5.23 34.36 2.92
CA LEU A 93 -4.07 35.23 2.75
C LEU A 93 -4.27 36.23 1.59
N LEU A 94 -4.75 35.75 0.44
CA LEU A 94 -5.02 36.61 -0.71
C LEU A 94 -6.20 37.57 -0.44
N LEU A 95 -7.20 37.15 0.33
CA LEU A 95 -8.28 38.01 0.82
C LEU A 95 -7.72 39.12 1.71
N GLY A 96 -6.79 38.83 2.61
CA GLY A 96 -6.11 39.84 3.44
C GLY A 96 -5.35 40.88 2.62
N VAL A 97 -4.59 40.43 1.60
CA VAL A 97 -3.90 41.33 0.66
C VAL A 97 -4.91 42.20 -0.09
N ALA A 98 -5.95 41.59 -0.66
CA ALA A 98 -7.00 42.31 -1.38
C ALA A 98 -7.69 43.35 -0.49
N LEU A 99 -8.00 43.01 0.77
CA LEU A 99 -8.65 43.89 1.72
C LEU A 99 -7.77 45.12 2.05
N ALA A 100 -6.47 44.91 2.28
CA ALA A 100 -5.53 46.01 2.55
C ALA A 100 -5.41 46.98 1.36
N TYR A 101 -5.28 46.45 0.13
CA TYR A 101 -5.24 47.26 -1.08
C TYR A 101 -6.57 47.97 -1.35
N PHE A 102 -7.69 47.30 -1.12
CA PHE A 102 -9.03 47.87 -1.29
C PHE A 102 -9.24 49.05 -0.34
N LEU A 103 -8.97 48.87 0.96
CA LEU A 103 -9.07 49.94 1.97
C LEU A 103 -8.15 51.13 1.65
N ALA A 104 -6.90 50.86 1.26
CA ALA A 104 -5.97 51.92 0.86
C ALA A 104 -6.47 52.70 -0.36
N ALA A 105 -7.09 52.03 -1.33
CA ALA A 105 -7.63 52.66 -2.53
C ALA A 105 -8.89 53.49 -2.23
N ILE A 106 -9.90 52.91 -1.55
CA ILE A 106 -11.19 53.58 -1.33
C ILE A 106 -11.08 54.82 -0.43
N THR A 107 -10.13 54.84 0.49
CA THR A 107 -9.92 56.00 1.39
C THR A 107 -9.41 57.24 0.65
N SER A 108 -8.92 57.09 -0.58
CA SER A 108 -8.50 58.20 -1.45
C SER A 108 -9.61 58.69 -2.39
N LEU A 109 -10.79 58.05 -2.37
CA LEU A 109 -11.88 58.35 -3.31
C LEU A 109 -12.86 59.38 -2.73
N PRO A 110 -13.68 60.01 -3.59
CA PRO A 110 -14.74 60.93 -3.18
C PRO A 110 -15.76 60.28 -2.24
N ARG A 111 -16.44 61.10 -1.44
CA ARG A 111 -17.34 60.66 -0.35
C ARG A 111 -18.31 59.53 -0.72
N LEU A 112 -19.02 59.63 -1.85
CA LEU A 112 -20.01 58.62 -2.24
C LEU A 112 -19.37 57.26 -2.51
N VAL A 113 -18.21 57.25 -3.19
CA VAL A 113 -17.48 56.02 -3.53
C VAL A 113 -16.81 55.44 -2.30
N PHE A 114 -16.28 56.28 -1.41
CA PHE A 114 -15.76 55.85 -0.12
C PHE A 114 -16.84 55.16 0.74
N VAL A 115 -18.03 55.76 0.86
CA VAL A 115 -19.15 55.17 1.62
C VAL A 115 -19.58 53.83 1.03
N ALA A 116 -19.71 53.74 -0.29
CA ALA A 116 -20.03 52.49 -0.97
C ALA A 116 -18.94 51.42 -0.76
N GLY A 117 -17.66 51.81 -0.86
CA GLY A 117 -16.53 50.92 -0.58
C GLY A 117 -16.51 50.41 0.86
N MET A 118 -16.74 51.30 1.84
CA MET A 118 -16.80 50.92 3.24
C MET A 118 -18.00 50.01 3.55
N ALA A 119 -19.15 50.21 2.88
CA ALA A 119 -20.28 49.29 3.00
C ALA A 119 -19.88 47.87 2.58
N LEU A 120 -19.16 47.69 1.46
CA LEU A 120 -18.65 46.39 1.04
C LEU A 120 -17.69 45.77 2.07
N VAL A 121 -16.81 46.58 2.68
CA VAL A 121 -15.92 46.10 3.75
C VAL A 121 -16.72 45.66 4.98
N ILE A 122 -17.73 46.42 5.40
CA ILE A 122 -18.58 46.06 6.54
C ILE A 122 -19.30 44.74 6.26
N PHE A 123 -19.93 44.59 5.09
CA PHE A 123 -20.60 43.35 4.71
C PHE A 123 -19.65 42.16 4.65
N LEU A 124 -18.44 42.34 4.12
CA LEU A 124 -17.40 41.32 4.11
C LEU A 124 -17.02 40.88 5.53
N LEU A 125 -16.73 41.83 6.43
CA LEU A 125 -16.36 41.51 7.81
C LEU A 125 -17.50 40.81 8.56
N MET A 126 -18.74 41.22 8.31
CA MET A 126 -19.93 40.54 8.84
C MET A 126 -20.07 39.13 8.30
N SER A 127 -19.84 38.91 7.00
CA SER A 127 -20.06 37.60 6.38
C SER A 127 -19.10 36.54 6.90
N LEU A 128 -17.85 36.92 7.24
CA LEU A 128 -16.82 36.00 7.75
C LEU A 128 -17.19 35.31 9.07
N ASN A 129 -18.13 35.86 9.85
CA ASN A 129 -18.58 35.32 11.15
C ASN A 129 -17.41 34.86 12.06
N ALA A 130 -16.34 35.66 12.13
CA ALA A 130 -15.11 35.29 12.83
C ALA A 130 -15.31 35.14 14.36
N ASP A 131 -16.38 35.71 14.92
CA ASP A 131 -16.73 35.56 16.34
C ASP A 131 -17.09 34.10 16.74
N LEU A 132 -17.48 33.26 15.78
CA LEU A 132 -17.72 31.83 16.00
C LEU A 132 -16.44 31.05 16.31
N LEU A 133 -15.26 31.61 16.01
CA LEU A 133 -13.95 31.03 16.34
C LEU A 133 -13.58 31.19 17.83
N ALA A 134 -14.47 31.76 18.65
CA ALA A 134 -14.34 31.86 20.11
C ALA A 134 -13.05 32.54 20.61
N VAL A 135 -12.51 33.49 19.84
CA VAL A 135 -11.24 34.18 20.08
C VAL A 135 -11.18 34.96 21.41
N PHE A 136 -12.32 35.56 21.82
CA PHE A 136 -12.41 36.33 23.07
C PHE A 136 -13.44 35.74 24.04
N ALA A 137 -14.68 35.57 23.59
CA ALA A 137 -15.75 34.94 24.35
C ALA A 137 -16.77 34.31 23.40
N VAL A 138 -17.23 33.11 23.73
CA VAL A 138 -18.21 32.37 22.91
C VAL A 138 -19.52 33.17 22.79
N GLY A 139 -20.00 33.35 21.56
CA GLY A 139 -21.30 33.97 21.26
C GLY A 139 -21.36 35.50 21.38
N LYS A 140 -20.24 36.19 21.64
CA LYS A 140 -20.17 37.66 21.66
C LYS A 140 -19.49 38.19 20.41
N ARG A 141 -20.00 39.29 19.83
CA ARG A 141 -19.50 39.92 18.59
C ARG A 141 -18.25 40.79 18.78
N TYR A 142 -17.35 40.42 19.68
CA TYR A 142 -16.24 41.27 20.08
C TYR A 142 -15.18 41.43 18.99
N PHE A 143 -14.89 40.37 18.23
CA PHE A 143 -13.89 40.44 17.17
C PHE A 143 -14.42 41.29 16.00
N LEU A 144 -15.69 41.16 15.62
CA LEU A 144 -16.28 42.01 14.59
C LEU A 144 -16.22 43.50 14.97
N LEU A 145 -16.59 43.85 16.21
CA LEU A 145 -16.51 45.24 16.70
C LEU A 145 -15.07 45.76 16.71
N LEU A 146 -14.11 44.92 17.13
CA LEU A 146 -12.69 45.23 17.08
C LEU A 146 -12.22 45.49 15.64
N ALA A 147 -12.58 44.61 14.69
CA ALA A 147 -12.19 44.74 13.29
C ALA A 147 -12.80 46.00 12.63
N LEU A 148 -14.09 46.29 12.91
CA LEU A 148 -14.76 47.49 12.42
C LEU A 148 -14.12 48.77 12.98
N GLY A 149 -13.80 48.80 14.28
CA GLY A 149 -13.09 49.93 14.89
C GLY A 149 -11.67 50.10 14.33
N ALA A 150 -10.91 49.00 14.27
CA ALA A 150 -9.51 48.99 13.88
C ALA A 150 -9.31 49.28 12.38
N LEU A 151 -10.22 48.87 11.49
CA LEU A 151 -10.12 49.16 10.05
C LEU A 151 -10.92 50.41 9.66
N GLY A 152 -12.13 50.57 10.21
CA GLY A 152 -13.02 51.69 9.90
C GLY A 152 -12.52 53.03 10.45
N GLY A 153 -11.95 53.05 11.66
CA GLY A 153 -11.39 54.26 12.27
C GLY A 153 -10.28 54.90 11.43
N PRO A 154 -9.19 54.17 11.13
CA PRO A 154 -8.13 54.66 10.24
C PRO A 154 -8.62 54.97 8.82
N ALA A 155 -9.57 54.20 8.28
CA ALA A 155 -10.16 54.49 6.98
C ALA A 155 -10.89 55.84 6.96
N TYR A 156 -11.73 56.10 7.96
CA TYR A 156 -12.37 57.40 8.09
C TYR A 156 -11.36 58.52 8.36
N TYR A 157 -10.32 58.26 9.18
CA TYR A 157 -9.26 59.23 9.45
C TYR A 157 -8.54 59.70 8.18
N PHE A 158 -8.09 58.75 7.35
CA PHE A 158 -7.41 59.07 6.09
C PHE A 158 -8.33 59.69 5.03
N HIS A 159 -9.63 59.42 5.09
CA HIS A 159 -10.61 60.00 4.18
C HIS A 159 -11.00 61.44 4.59
N ALA A 160 -11.34 61.65 5.86
CA ALA A 160 -11.95 62.90 6.34
C ALA A 160 -10.93 63.93 6.86
N PHE A 161 -9.85 63.49 7.52
CA PHE A 161 -8.91 64.39 8.22
C PHE A 161 -7.54 64.49 7.54
N ARG A 162 -7.07 63.43 6.88
CA ARG A 162 -5.76 63.39 6.22
C ARG A 162 -5.81 62.90 4.75
N PRO A 163 -6.57 63.59 3.87
CA PRO A 163 -6.69 63.22 2.46
C PRO A 163 -5.33 63.23 1.73
N GLU A 164 -4.40 64.12 2.13
CA GLU A 164 -3.06 64.27 1.53
C GLU A 164 -2.08 63.10 1.78
N THR A 165 -2.47 62.11 2.59
CA THR A 165 -1.60 60.98 2.91
C THR A 165 -1.30 60.12 1.69
N SER A 166 -0.01 59.85 1.43
CA SER A 166 0.41 59.03 0.29
C SER A 166 -0.15 57.59 0.33
N PHE A 167 -0.39 57.01 -0.84
CA PHE A 167 -0.92 55.65 -0.96
C PHE A 167 -0.07 54.57 -0.26
N PRO A 168 1.28 54.55 -0.36
CA PRO A 168 2.09 53.55 0.34
C PRO A 168 1.92 53.57 1.86
N THR A 169 1.75 54.76 2.47
CA THR A 169 1.51 54.88 3.91
C THR A 169 0.15 54.31 4.30
N ARG A 170 -0.90 54.61 3.51
CA ARG A 170 -2.24 54.04 3.71
C ARG A 170 -2.19 52.52 3.60
N LEU A 171 -1.54 52.00 2.55
CA LEU A 171 -1.38 50.56 2.34
C LEU A 171 -0.62 49.89 3.48
N ALA A 172 0.52 50.44 3.92
CA ALA A 172 1.28 49.90 5.03
C ALA A 172 0.45 49.84 6.33
N THR A 173 -0.34 50.90 6.59
CA THR A 173 -1.22 50.96 7.76
C THR A 173 -2.26 49.83 7.71
N PHE A 174 -2.98 49.67 6.59
CA PHE A 174 -3.98 48.61 6.47
C PHE A 174 -3.37 47.22 6.39
N ALA A 175 -2.21 47.04 5.76
CA ALA A 175 -1.52 45.77 5.72
C ALA A 175 -1.12 45.30 7.13
N VAL A 176 -0.59 46.20 7.97
CA VAL A 176 -0.28 45.89 9.37
C VAL A 176 -1.54 45.58 10.16
N LEU A 177 -2.60 46.39 10.03
CA LEU A 177 -3.86 46.16 10.75
C LEU A 177 -4.52 44.82 10.37
N VAL A 178 -4.59 44.51 9.08
CA VAL A 178 -5.12 43.23 8.59
C VAL A 178 -4.25 42.05 9.05
N ALA A 179 -2.92 42.20 9.03
CA ALA A 179 -2.00 41.17 9.51
C ALA A 179 -2.12 40.94 11.03
N VAL A 180 -2.27 41.99 11.82
CA VAL A 180 -2.49 41.89 13.28
C VAL A 180 -3.83 41.24 13.57
N LEU A 181 -4.92 41.65 12.91
CA LEU A 181 -6.24 41.04 13.08
C LEU A 181 -6.23 39.56 12.67
N GLY A 182 -5.61 39.23 11.55
CA GLY A 182 -5.42 37.84 11.12
C GLY A 182 -4.57 37.04 12.12
N GLY A 183 -3.47 37.62 12.60
CA GLY A 183 -2.63 37.02 13.62
C GLY A 183 -3.40 36.74 14.92
N VAL A 184 -4.26 37.65 15.35
CA VAL A 184 -5.14 37.42 16.51
C VAL A 184 -6.08 36.24 16.26
N LEU A 185 -6.70 36.12 15.08
CA LEU A 185 -7.57 34.98 14.76
C LEU A 185 -6.83 33.64 14.84
N PHE A 186 -5.65 33.53 14.23
CA PHE A 186 -4.90 32.27 14.16
C PHE A 186 -4.16 31.93 15.46
N LEU A 187 -3.69 32.93 16.22
CA LEU A 187 -2.91 32.69 17.45
C LEU A 187 -3.78 32.54 18.71
N LYS A 188 -5.02 33.06 18.71
CA LYS A 188 -5.92 33.00 19.87
C LYS A 188 -7.07 32.00 19.71
N ASN A 189 -7.32 31.48 18.52
CA ASN A 189 -8.28 30.39 18.36
C ASN A 189 -7.74 29.12 19.05
N PRO A 190 -8.51 28.45 19.93
CA PRO A 190 -8.10 27.19 20.55
C PRO A 190 -8.01 26.02 19.55
N ASN A 191 -8.59 26.15 18.35
CA ASN A 191 -8.62 25.09 17.33
C ASN A 191 -7.40 25.16 16.38
N PRO A 192 -7.08 24.06 15.68
CA PRO A 192 -6.02 24.04 14.67
C PRO A 192 -6.18 25.12 13.59
N ALA A 193 -5.05 25.57 13.02
CA ALA A 193 -5.02 26.58 11.96
C ALA A 193 -5.87 26.18 10.73
N ASP A 194 -5.91 24.88 10.41
CA ASP A 194 -6.71 24.32 9.31
C ASP A 194 -8.21 24.60 9.47
N LEU A 195 -8.74 24.49 10.69
CA LEU A 195 -10.14 24.76 11.01
C LEU A 195 -10.42 26.26 10.88
N THR A 196 -9.52 27.12 11.36
CA THR A 196 -9.62 28.58 11.22
C THR A 196 -9.69 29.00 9.75
N ALA A 197 -8.82 28.43 8.92
CA ALA A 197 -8.77 28.74 7.50
C ALA A 197 -10.05 28.27 6.77
N LEU A 198 -10.51 27.05 7.05
CA LEU A 198 -11.76 26.51 6.48
C LEU A 198 -12.99 27.28 6.93
N HIS A 199 -13.03 27.76 8.18
CA HIS A 199 -14.12 28.60 8.68
C HIS A 199 -14.22 29.90 7.89
N LEU A 200 -13.11 30.64 7.81
CA LEU A 200 -13.08 31.92 7.10
C LEU A 200 -13.38 31.74 5.60
N SER A 201 -12.88 30.68 4.97
CA SER A 201 -13.18 30.41 3.56
C SER A 201 -14.64 30.00 3.33
N ALA A 202 -15.21 29.15 4.20
CA ALA A 202 -16.61 28.72 4.10
C ALA A 202 -17.57 29.90 4.20
N PHE A 203 -17.38 30.75 5.20
CA PHE A 203 -18.19 31.95 5.40
C PHE A 203 -17.93 33.08 4.38
N PHE A 204 -16.76 33.07 3.72
CA PHE A 204 -16.47 33.98 2.62
C PHE A 204 -17.12 33.55 1.30
N THR A 205 -17.55 32.30 1.12
CA THR A 205 -18.00 31.75 -0.18
C THR A 205 -18.94 32.66 -0.96
N VAL A 206 -20.01 33.15 -0.33
CA VAL A 206 -21.01 34.04 -0.98
C VAL A 206 -20.39 35.40 -1.33
N GLY A 207 -19.61 35.99 -0.42
CA GLY A 207 -18.90 37.24 -0.68
C GLY A 207 -17.86 37.11 -1.81
N GLY A 208 -17.20 35.95 -1.89
CA GLY A 208 -16.29 35.58 -2.96
C GLY A 208 -16.98 35.43 -4.31
N ALA A 209 -18.17 34.80 -4.34
CA ALA A 209 -18.98 34.71 -5.55
C ALA A 209 -19.42 36.09 -6.06
N VAL A 210 -19.79 37.00 -5.15
CA VAL A 210 -20.08 38.41 -5.48
C VAL A 210 -18.84 39.10 -6.05
N ALA A 211 -17.67 38.94 -5.43
CA ALA A 211 -16.42 39.54 -5.94
C ALA A 211 -16.05 39.02 -7.34
N PHE A 212 -16.21 37.71 -7.58
CA PHE A 212 -16.05 37.11 -8.91
C PHE A 212 -17.05 37.69 -9.93
N GLY A 213 -18.33 37.78 -9.55
CA GLY A 213 -19.39 38.35 -10.39
C GLY A 213 -19.13 39.83 -10.74
N LEU A 214 -18.64 40.62 -9.79
CA LEU A 214 -18.26 42.02 -10.03
C LEU A 214 -17.12 42.15 -11.05
N LEU A 215 -16.12 41.27 -11.02
CA LEU A 215 -15.09 41.24 -12.06
C LEU A 215 -15.69 40.90 -13.42
N VAL A 216 -16.50 39.83 -13.50
CA VAL A 216 -17.12 39.38 -14.74
C VAL A 216 -17.98 40.48 -15.34
N LEU A 217 -18.80 41.17 -14.53
CA LEU A 217 -19.58 42.32 -14.97
C LEU A 217 -18.67 43.47 -15.41
N TRP A 218 -17.55 43.73 -14.74
CA TRP A 218 -16.60 44.76 -15.16
C TRP A 218 -16.07 44.51 -16.58
N VAL A 219 -15.79 43.26 -16.92
CA VAL A 219 -15.16 42.85 -18.20
C VAL A 219 -16.13 42.24 -19.22
N CYS A 220 -17.44 42.25 -18.95
CA CYS A 220 -18.42 41.45 -19.70
C CYS A 220 -18.50 41.77 -21.20
N PHE A 221 -18.14 43.00 -21.60
CA PHE A 221 -18.14 43.43 -22.99
C PHE A 221 -16.73 43.41 -23.63
N GLU A 222 -15.68 43.17 -22.85
CA GLU A 222 -14.29 43.42 -23.26
C GLU A 222 -13.85 42.50 -24.40
N ASN A 223 -14.40 41.28 -24.51
CA ASN A 223 -14.12 40.40 -25.65
C ASN A 223 -14.62 40.98 -26.98
N VAL A 224 -15.84 41.52 -27.02
CA VAL A 224 -16.38 42.20 -28.22
C VAL A 224 -15.63 43.51 -28.49
N HIS A 225 -15.22 44.22 -27.44
CA HIS A 225 -14.33 45.38 -27.56
C HIS A 225 -12.95 45.00 -28.11
N GLY A 226 -12.39 43.86 -27.73
CA GLY A 226 -11.15 43.30 -28.28
C GLY A 226 -11.29 43.02 -29.77
N LEU A 227 -12.41 42.41 -30.19
CA LEU A 227 -12.73 42.23 -31.61
C LEU A 227 -12.84 43.57 -32.35
N LEU A 228 -13.49 44.58 -31.76
CA LEU A 228 -13.55 45.94 -32.32
C LEU A 228 -12.17 46.57 -32.44
N TRP A 229 -11.31 46.37 -31.45
CA TRP A 229 -9.93 46.86 -31.45
C TRP A 229 -9.14 46.23 -32.60
N LEU A 230 -9.10 44.89 -32.68
CA LEU A 230 -8.43 44.18 -33.78
C LEU A 230 -9.00 44.56 -35.15
N ASN A 231 -10.32 44.79 -35.24
CA ASN A 231 -11.00 45.19 -36.47
C ASN A 231 -10.60 46.59 -36.97
N THR A 232 -10.21 47.51 -36.08
CA THR A 232 -10.02 48.94 -36.41
C THR A 232 -8.63 49.49 -36.07
N GLN A 233 -7.69 48.67 -35.59
CA GLN A 233 -6.37 49.10 -35.12
C GLN A 233 -5.41 49.58 -36.21
N ALA A 234 -5.54 49.10 -37.46
CA ALA A 234 -4.60 49.40 -38.53
C ALA A 234 -4.47 50.91 -38.80
N GLU A 235 -3.26 51.37 -39.13
CA GLU A 235 -2.96 52.79 -39.33
C GLU A 235 -3.63 53.34 -40.59
N THR A 236 -3.59 52.58 -41.69
CA THR A 236 -4.22 52.96 -42.95
C THR A 236 -5.69 52.51 -43.01
N PRO A 237 -6.60 53.30 -43.62
CA PRO A 237 -8.00 52.91 -43.79
C PRO A 237 -8.19 51.62 -44.59
N ALA A 238 -7.31 51.34 -45.56
CA ALA A 238 -7.37 50.15 -46.39
C ALA A 238 -7.10 48.86 -45.59
N GLY A 239 -6.20 48.91 -44.60
CA GLY A 239 -5.86 47.78 -43.72
C GLY A 239 -6.88 47.48 -42.62
N ARG A 240 -8.02 48.21 -42.56
CA ARG A 240 -9.10 47.96 -41.59
C ARG A 240 -10.21 47.13 -42.24
N TYR A 241 -10.76 46.17 -41.49
CA TYR A 241 -11.73 45.20 -42.03
C TYR A 241 -13.15 45.79 -42.16
N GLY A 242 -13.60 46.64 -41.23
CA GLY A 242 -14.84 47.42 -41.34
C GLY A 242 -16.05 46.79 -40.62
N LEU A 243 -17.28 47.12 -41.04
CA LEU A 243 -18.50 46.72 -40.31
C LEU A 243 -18.82 45.21 -40.42
N LEU A 244 -18.77 44.64 -41.63
CA LEU A 244 -19.19 43.25 -41.86
C LEU A 244 -18.33 42.23 -41.09
N PRO A 245 -16.99 42.32 -41.08
CA PRO A 245 -16.15 41.38 -40.33
C PRO A 245 -16.35 41.46 -38.82
N LEU A 246 -16.67 42.65 -38.28
CA LEU A 246 -17.05 42.79 -36.87
C LEU A 246 -18.36 42.09 -36.55
N LEU A 247 -19.37 42.21 -37.43
CA LEU A 247 -20.65 41.53 -37.26
C LEU A 247 -20.51 40.01 -37.36
N LEU A 248 -19.68 39.51 -38.28
CA LEU A 248 -19.43 38.08 -38.42
C LEU A 248 -18.66 37.52 -37.21
N ALA A 249 -17.55 38.15 -36.81
CA ALA A 249 -16.76 37.69 -35.68
C ALA A 249 -17.52 37.83 -34.34
N GLY A 250 -18.18 38.97 -34.13
CA GLY A 250 -19.02 39.20 -32.95
C GLY A 250 -20.24 38.29 -32.92
N GLY A 251 -20.89 38.07 -34.07
CA GLY A 251 -22.02 37.15 -34.21
C GLY A 251 -21.63 35.70 -33.96
N LEU A 252 -20.46 35.25 -34.43
CA LEU A 252 -19.93 33.92 -34.14
C LEU A 252 -19.64 33.73 -32.65
N TYR A 253 -18.97 34.70 -32.03
CA TYR A 253 -18.65 34.68 -30.59
C TYR A 253 -19.93 34.65 -29.72
N LEU A 254 -20.86 35.57 -29.96
CA LEU A 254 -22.12 35.64 -29.23
C LEU A 254 -23.03 34.45 -29.54
N GLY A 255 -23.01 33.96 -30.78
CA GLY A 255 -23.71 32.75 -31.20
C GLY A 255 -23.22 31.51 -30.48
N ALA A 256 -21.90 31.36 -30.31
CA ALA A 256 -21.33 30.26 -29.53
C ALA A 256 -21.76 30.32 -28.05
N LEU A 257 -21.76 31.51 -27.43
CA LEU A 257 -22.26 31.69 -26.05
C LEU A 257 -23.77 31.42 -25.94
N LEU A 258 -24.54 31.81 -26.94
CA LEU A 258 -25.97 31.51 -27.00
C LEU A 258 -26.22 30.00 -27.13
N LEU A 259 -25.49 29.31 -28.01
CA LEU A 259 -25.59 27.86 -28.16
C LEU A 259 -25.16 27.12 -26.89
N TYR A 260 -24.09 27.58 -26.22
CA TYR A 260 -23.68 27.06 -24.91
C TYR A 260 -24.81 27.16 -23.89
N TYR A 261 -25.43 28.33 -23.79
CA TYR A 261 -26.55 28.55 -22.87
C TYR A 261 -27.80 27.70 -23.24
N LEU A 262 -28.12 27.58 -24.53
CA LEU A 262 -29.27 26.79 -24.99
C LEU A 262 -29.05 25.28 -24.87
N ASN A 263 -27.81 24.80 -24.98
CA ASN A 263 -27.44 23.40 -24.89
C ASN A 263 -27.00 22.99 -23.47
N GLN A 264 -27.69 23.52 -22.46
CA GLN A 264 -27.53 23.15 -21.04
C GLN A 264 -26.07 23.26 -20.55
N SER A 265 -25.37 24.33 -20.94
CA SER A 265 -24.01 24.63 -20.49
C SER A 265 -22.94 23.66 -20.98
N GLU A 266 -23.19 22.98 -22.10
CA GLU A 266 -22.21 22.19 -22.83
C GLU A 266 -22.17 22.60 -24.31
N LEU A 267 -20.98 22.80 -24.88
CA LEU A 267 -20.82 23.02 -26.31
C LEU A 267 -19.49 22.42 -26.78
N VAL A 268 -19.57 21.42 -27.66
CA VAL A 268 -18.40 20.83 -28.33
C VAL A 268 -18.00 21.72 -29.49
N LEU A 269 -16.76 22.20 -29.49
CA LEU A 269 -16.20 23.00 -30.60
C LEU A 269 -15.60 22.09 -31.66
N VAL A 270 -14.78 21.12 -31.23
CA VAL A 270 -14.21 20.03 -32.05
C VAL A 270 -14.17 18.75 -31.20
N PRO A 271 -14.06 17.54 -31.78
CA PRO A 271 -13.99 16.30 -30.99
C PRO A 271 -12.90 16.37 -29.92
N GLY A 272 -13.31 16.29 -28.64
CA GLY A 272 -12.41 16.38 -27.49
C GLY A 272 -12.17 17.80 -26.94
N LEU A 273 -12.70 18.85 -27.55
CA LEU A 273 -12.58 20.24 -27.07
C LEU A 273 -13.97 20.85 -26.82
N TYR A 274 -14.22 21.20 -25.57
CA TYR A 274 -15.45 21.86 -25.13
C TYR A 274 -15.20 23.35 -24.89
N LEU A 275 -16.20 24.19 -25.14
CA LEU A 275 -16.16 25.60 -24.77
C LEU A 275 -16.27 25.73 -23.24
N ASP A 276 -15.22 26.23 -22.59
CA ASP A 276 -15.26 26.61 -21.18
C ASP A 276 -15.30 28.16 -21.04
N PRO A 277 -16.38 28.75 -20.48
CA PRO A 277 -16.50 30.19 -20.28
C PRO A 277 -15.36 30.82 -19.47
N TYR A 278 -14.70 30.08 -18.57
CA TYR A 278 -13.56 30.60 -17.81
C TYR A 278 -12.37 30.94 -18.71
N LEU A 279 -12.19 30.22 -19.82
CA LEU A 279 -11.12 30.53 -20.78
C LEU A 279 -11.39 31.86 -21.51
N LEU A 280 -12.65 32.26 -21.66
CA LEU A 280 -13.03 33.55 -22.26
C LEU A 280 -12.78 34.72 -21.30
N LEU A 281 -12.69 34.47 -19.99
CA LEU A 281 -12.40 35.50 -19.00
C LEU A 281 -10.96 36.02 -19.10
N VAL A 282 -10.01 35.15 -19.50
CA VAL A 282 -8.59 35.50 -19.67
C VAL A 282 -8.39 36.63 -20.70
N PRO A 283 -8.84 36.51 -21.97
CA PRO A 283 -8.73 37.61 -22.92
C PRO A 283 -9.57 38.83 -22.50
N ALA A 284 -10.73 38.65 -21.85
CA ALA A 284 -11.54 39.78 -21.38
C ALA A 284 -10.80 40.63 -20.33
N VAL A 285 -10.14 39.99 -19.35
CA VAL A 285 -9.33 40.66 -18.33
C VAL A 285 -8.11 41.34 -18.97
N ALA A 286 -7.44 40.67 -19.91
CA ALA A 286 -6.28 41.24 -20.62
C ALA A 286 -6.66 42.46 -21.45
N VAL A 287 -7.73 42.37 -22.25
CA VAL A 287 -8.26 43.49 -23.04
C VAL A 287 -8.75 44.62 -22.13
N GLY A 288 -9.43 44.29 -21.03
CA GLY A 288 -9.89 45.27 -20.04
C GLY A 288 -8.73 46.04 -19.40
N TRP A 289 -7.64 45.36 -19.05
CA TRP A 289 -6.43 46.02 -18.54
C TRP A 289 -5.79 46.96 -19.57
N LEU A 290 -5.58 46.48 -20.80
CA LEU A 290 -5.00 47.26 -21.90
C LEU A 290 -5.92 48.41 -22.36
N GLY A 291 -7.22 48.29 -22.16
CA GLY A 291 -8.25 49.28 -22.48
C GLY A 291 -8.49 50.32 -21.38
N LEU A 292 -7.95 50.11 -20.17
CA LEU A 292 -8.35 50.86 -18.97
C LEU A 292 -8.06 52.36 -19.07
N GLU A 293 -6.95 52.76 -19.70
CA GLU A 293 -6.63 54.18 -19.92
C GLU A 293 -7.66 54.87 -20.82
N ARG A 294 -8.10 54.19 -21.87
CA ARG A 294 -9.14 54.71 -22.79
C ARG A 294 -10.50 54.75 -22.10
N ARG A 295 -10.78 53.74 -21.26
CA ARG A 295 -12.00 53.65 -20.45
C ARG A 295 -12.06 54.69 -19.34
N ALA A 296 -10.95 55.29 -18.93
CA ALA A 296 -10.91 56.33 -17.90
C ALA A 296 -11.85 57.50 -18.18
N ALA A 297 -12.10 57.81 -19.46
CA ALA A 297 -13.07 58.82 -19.87
C ALA A 297 -14.52 58.55 -19.37
N THR A 298 -14.84 57.29 -19.06
CA THR A 298 -16.17 56.87 -18.55
C THR A 298 -16.31 56.96 -17.03
N PHE A 299 -15.19 57.01 -16.30
CA PHE A 299 -15.21 57.07 -14.83
C PHE A 299 -15.41 58.50 -14.29
N GLY A 300 -15.13 59.52 -15.10
CA GLY A 300 -15.23 60.93 -14.70
C GLY A 300 -14.39 61.25 -13.47
N GLU A 301 -14.91 62.11 -12.59
CA GLU A 301 -14.26 62.46 -11.32
C GLU A 301 -14.45 61.42 -10.20
N TRP A 302 -15.21 60.35 -10.45
CA TRP A 302 -15.62 59.40 -9.42
C TRP A 302 -14.48 58.46 -9.04
N VAL A 303 -13.72 57.99 -10.03
CA VAL A 303 -12.59 57.07 -9.83
C VAL A 303 -11.41 57.48 -10.71
N PRO A 304 -10.37 58.09 -10.13
CA PRO A 304 -9.14 58.41 -10.85
C PRO A 304 -8.46 57.16 -11.42
N LEU A 305 -7.78 57.30 -12.57
CA LEU A 305 -7.10 56.19 -13.25
C LEU A 305 -6.14 55.37 -12.33
N PRO A 306 -5.33 55.98 -11.44
CA PRO A 306 -4.49 55.21 -10.52
C PRO A 306 -5.31 54.31 -9.58
N ALA A 307 -6.44 54.80 -9.06
CA ALA A 307 -7.32 54.01 -8.20
C ALA A 307 -8.06 52.93 -9.00
N ALA A 308 -8.50 53.24 -10.23
CA ALA A 308 -9.13 52.26 -11.12
C ALA A 308 -8.21 51.08 -11.43
N ARG A 309 -6.90 51.32 -11.67
CA ARG A 309 -5.89 50.25 -11.86
C ARG A 309 -5.79 49.33 -10.65
N LEU A 310 -5.77 49.90 -9.45
CA LEU A 310 -5.69 49.14 -8.20
C LEU A 310 -6.97 48.33 -7.96
N LEU A 311 -8.14 48.96 -8.07
CA LEU A 311 -9.43 48.30 -7.87
C LEU A 311 -9.66 47.17 -8.88
N PHE A 312 -9.27 47.37 -10.14
CA PHE A 312 -9.32 46.32 -11.16
C PHE A 312 -8.47 45.12 -10.75
N LEU A 313 -7.21 45.33 -10.37
CA LEU A 313 -6.32 44.24 -9.95
C LEU A 313 -6.77 43.58 -8.64
N VAL A 314 -7.39 44.32 -7.71
CA VAL A 314 -8.00 43.74 -6.50
C VAL A 314 -9.13 42.78 -6.86
N LEU A 315 -10.01 43.16 -7.80
CA LEU A 315 -11.08 42.28 -8.27
C LEU A 315 -10.54 41.07 -9.04
N VAL A 316 -9.51 41.26 -9.88
CA VAL A 316 -8.81 40.15 -10.55
C VAL A 316 -8.20 39.18 -9.54
N LEU A 317 -7.50 39.70 -8.52
CA LEU A 317 -6.92 38.91 -7.44
C LEU A 317 -7.99 38.10 -6.69
N LEU A 318 -9.08 38.74 -6.24
CA LEU A 318 -10.15 38.07 -5.51
C LEU A 318 -10.88 37.03 -6.35
N ALA A 319 -11.25 37.37 -7.58
CA ALA A 319 -11.92 36.43 -8.48
C ALA A 319 -11.05 35.21 -8.79
N ALA A 320 -9.75 35.42 -9.05
CA ALA A 320 -8.81 34.33 -9.28
C ALA A 320 -8.60 33.47 -8.02
N ALA A 321 -8.52 34.09 -6.83
CA ALA A 321 -8.40 33.36 -5.57
C ALA A 321 -9.64 32.51 -5.27
N VAL A 322 -10.84 33.06 -5.46
CA VAL A 322 -12.12 32.36 -5.26
C VAL A 322 -12.27 31.22 -6.26
N LEU A 323 -12.00 31.47 -7.55
CA LEU A 323 -12.02 30.44 -8.59
C LEU A 323 -10.98 29.35 -8.29
N GLY A 324 -9.77 29.73 -7.91
CA GLY A 324 -8.70 28.80 -7.53
C GLY A 324 -9.09 27.92 -6.34
N TYR A 325 -9.76 28.48 -5.33
CA TYR A 325 -10.28 27.71 -4.19
C TYR A 325 -11.44 26.78 -4.57
N ALA A 326 -12.37 27.26 -5.40
CA ALA A 326 -13.48 26.44 -5.92
C ALA A 326 -12.96 25.25 -6.74
N LEU A 327 -11.95 25.47 -7.59
CA LEU A 327 -11.26 24.43 -8.33
C LEU A 327 -10.54 23.48 -7.36
N ALA A 328 -9.72 24.01 -6.46
CA ALA A 328 -8.93 23.22 -5.51
C ALA A 328 -9.78 22.30 -4.64
N THR A 329 -11.03 22.69 -4.31
CA THR A 329 -11.98 21.91 -3.51
C THR A 329 -12.95 21.07 -4.32
N ALA A 330 -12.90 21.15 -5.65
CA ALA A 330 -13.84 20.56 -6.60
C ALA A 330 -15.31 20.86 -6.24
N ASN A 331 -15.60 22.10 -5.83
CA ASN A 331 -16.95 22.53 -5.45
C ASN A 331 -17.78 22.79 -6.71
N ASP A 332 -18.43 21.75 -7.21
CA ASP A 332 -19.09 21.76 -8.51
C ASP A 332 -20.26 22.75 -8.66
N PRO A 333 -21.12 23.00 -7.64
CA PRO A 333 -22.12 24.08 -7.73
C PRO A 333 -21.50 25.45 -7.99
N LEU A 334 -20.39 25.80 -7.29
CA LEU A 334 -19.74 27.10 -7.46
C LEU A 334 -19.08 27.24 -8.84
N LEU A 335 -18.46 26.16 -9.29
CA LEU A 335 -17.81 26.11 -10.59
C LEU A 335 -18.83 26.16 -11.74
N GLN A 336 -20.00 25.55 -11.57
CA GLN A 336 -21.07 25.63 -12.55
C GLN A 336 -21.69 27.04 -12.56
N ALA A 337 -22.03 27.58 -11.38
CA ALA A 337 -22.56 28.93 -11.25
C ALA A 337 -21.62 29.99 -11.87
N GLY A 338 -20.31 29.85 -11.65
CA GLY A 338 -19.32 30.76 -12.24
C GLY A 338 -19.24 30.67 -13.76
N ARG A 339 -19.33 29.47 -14.34
CA ARG A 339 -19.38 29.29 -15.81
C ARG A 339 -20.63 29.88 -16.41
N ASP A 340 -21.79 29.55 -15.84
CA ASP A 340 -23.09 30.01 -16.32
C ASP A 340 -23.22 31.52 -16.20
N PHE A 341 -22.77 32.10 -15.06
CA PHE A 341 -22.72 33.56 -14.89
C PHE A 341 -21.82 34.22 -15.92
N THR A 342 -20.63 33.67 -16.16
CA THR A 342 -19.67 34.24 -17.11
C THR A 342 -20.21 34.19 -18.54
N ALA A 343 -20.76 33.04 -18.96
CA ALA A 343 -21.36 32.89 -20.27
C ALA A 343 -22.53 33.86 -20.46
N LEU A 344 -23.45 33.94 -19.49
CA LEU A 344 -24.62 34.81 -19.56
C LEU A 344 -24.23 36.29 -19.55
N ALA A 345 -23.31 36.70 -18.66
CA ALA A 345 -22.84 38.08 -18.59
C ALA A 345 -22.12 38.49 -19.88
N PHE A 346 -21.32 37.60 -20.48
CA PHE A 346 -20.63 37.87 -21.73
C PHE A 346 -21.59 37.91 -22.92
N LEU A 347 -22.63 37.08 -22.92
CA LEU A 347 -23.68 37.10 -23.93
C LEU A 347 -24.48 38.42 -23.84
N CYS A 348 -25.01 38.75 -22.66
CA CYS A 348 -25.80 39.97 -22.45
C CYS A 348 -24.96 41.23 -22.64
N GLY A 349 -23.79 41.30 -22.00
CA GLY A 349 -22.90 42.46 -22.04
C GLY A 349 -22.24 42.64 -23.41
N GLY A 350 -21.81 41.56 -24.04
CA GLY A 350 -21.28 41.60 -25.41
C GLY A 350 -22.34 41.99 -26.44
N THR A 351 -23.58 41.51 -26.30
CA THR A 351 -24.71 41.91 -27.16
C THR A 351 -25.06 43.39 -26.96
N ALA A 352 -25.20 43.83 -25.72
CA ALA A 352 -25.49 45.23 -25.40
C ALA A 352 -24.36 46.16 -25.91
N PHE A 353 -23.10 45.71 -25.86
CA PHE A 353 -21.97 46.47 -26.38
C PHE A 353 -21.93 46.50 -27.89
N LEU A 354 -22.23 45.38 -28.55
CA LEU A 354 -22.35 45.34 -30.00
C LEU A 354 -23.44 46.33 -30.47
N LEU A 355 -24.61 46.34 -29.81
CA LEU A 355 -25.68 47.31 -30.08
C LEU A 355 -25.23 48.75 -29.83
N TYR A 356 -24.55 49.01 -28.70
CA TYR A 356 -23.95 50.32 -28.39
C TYR A 356 -23.01 50.81 -29.50
N VAL A 357 -22.15 49.92 -30.00
CA VAL A 357 -21.19 50.22 -31.09
C VAL A 357 -21.93 50.50 -32.40
N LEU A 358 -22.95 49.70 -32.74
CA LEU A 358 -23.74 49.89 -33.97
C LEU A 358 -24.51 51.22 -33.96
N LEU A 359 -25.15 51.55 -32.84
CA LEU A 359 -25.98 52.76 -32.71
C LEU A 359 -25.14 54.06 -32.71
N ASN A 360 -23.99 54.06 -32.02
CA ASN A 360 -23.11 55.23 -31.92
C ASN A 360 -22.12 55.38 -33.09
N PHE A 361 -21.54 54.27 -33.56
CA PHE A 361 -20.35 54.30 -34.44
C PHE A 361 -20.52 53.53 -35.75
N GLY A 362 -21.69 52.97 -36.04
CA GLY A 362 -21.99 52.25 -37.29
C GLY A 362 -21.56 53.00 -38.57
N PRO A 363 -21.87 54.31 -38.74
CA PRO A 363 -21.42 55.09 -39.89
C PRO A 363 -19.88 55.19 -39.99
N LEU A 364 -19.18 55.33 -38.86
CA LEU A 364 -17.72 55.40 -38.83
C LEU A 364 -17.06 54.06 -39.18
N LEU A 365 -17.69 52.94 -38.82
CA LEU A 365 -17.25 51.60 -39.19
C LEU A 365 -17.42 51.32 -40.68
N ARG A 366 -18.51 51.81 -41.30
CA ARG A 366 -18.68 51.74 -42.77
C ARG A 366 -17.61 52.55 -43.51
N GLN A 367 -17.19 53.67 -42.93
CA GLN A 367 -16.08 54.50 -43.43
C GLN A 367 -14.68 54.00 -43.03
N LYS A 368 -14.57 52.81 -42.43
CA LYS A 368 -13.29 52.23 -41.96
C LYS A 368 -12.46 53.18 -41.09
N LYS A 369 -13.10 53.94 -40.20
CA LYS A 369 -12.39 54.80 -39.23
C LYS A 369 -11.93 54.01 -37.99
N ALA A 370 -10.95 54.55 -37.28
CA ALA A 370 -10.35 53.94 -36.08
C ALA A 370 -11.28 54.07 -34.85
N VAL A 371 -12.40 53.35 -34.85
CA VAL A 371 -13.44 53.47 -33.83
C VAL A 371 -12.95 53.08 -32.42
N TYR A 372 -12.01 52.14 -32.30
CA TYR A 372 -11.45 51.71 -31.00
C TYR A 372 -10.83 52.84 -30.16
N ARG A 373 -10.44 53.97 -30.77
CA ARG A 373 -9.88 55.13 -30.06
C ARG A 373 -10.94 56.03 -29.43
N VAL A 374 -12.15 56.06 -30.01
CA VAL A 374 -13.23 56.98 -29.63
C VAL A 374 -14.44 56.26 -29.03
N VAL A 375 -14.37 54.93 -28.87
CA VAL A 375 -15.50 54.09 -28.44
C VAL A 375 -16.11 54.49 -27.08
N PHE A 376 -15.32 55.12 -26.20
CA PHE A 376 -15.76 55.58 -24.88
C PHE A 376 -16.27 57.03 -24.85
N GLN A 377 -16.36 57.70 -26.00
CA GLN A 377 -16.91 59.05 -26.15
C GLN A 377 -18.17 59.02 -27.03
N PRO A 378 -19.30 58.52 -26.49
CA PRO A 378 -20.54 58.34 -27.27
C PRO A 378 -21.17 59.67 -27.70
N ARG A 379 -21.93 59.63 -28.79
CA ARG A 379 -22.73 60.78 -29.28
C ARG A 379 -24.24 60.59 -29.14
N ARG A 380 -24.73 59.35 -29.10
CA ARG A 380 -26.16 59.02 -29.09
C ARG A 380 -26.58 58.29 -27.84
N LEU A 381 -26.06 57.08 -27.64
CA LEU A 381 -26.41 56.24 -26.49
C LEU A 381 -25.26 56.33 -25.48
N PRO A 382 -25.49 56.83 -24.25
CA PRO A 382 -24.44 57.04 -23.27
C PRO A 382 -23.88 55.71 -22.76
N PHE A 383 -22.61 55.70 -22.34
CA PHE A 383 -21.92 54.46 -22.00
C PHE A 383 -22.54 53.72 -20.81
N TYR A 384 -23.10 54.41 -19.81
CA TYR A 384 -23.77 53.76 -18.67
C TYR A 384 -25.01 52.94 -19.09
N ALA A 385 -25.66 53.28 -20.21
CA ALA A 385 -26.82 52.55 -20.69
C ALA A 385 -26.46 51.11 -21.14
N LEU A 386 -25.20 50.86 -21.52
CA LEU A 386 -24.66 49.52 -21.74
C LEU A 386 -24.85 48.63 -20.50
N TYR A 387 -24.41 49.13 -19.35
CA TYR A 387 -24.48 48.40 -18.08
C TYR A 387 -25.92 48.23 -17.62
N ALA A 388 -26.76 49.26 -17.79
CA ALA A 388 -28.18 49.15 -17.49
C ALA A 388 -28.87 48.05 -18.32
N LEU A 389 -28.65 48.04 -19.64
CA LEU A 389 -29.19 46.99 -20.54
C LEU A 389 -28.67 45.60 -20.18
N THR A 390 -27.38 45.50 -19.85
CA THR A 390 -26.76 44.23 -19.43
C THR A 390 -27.40 43.69 -18.15
N LEU A 391 -27.57 44.55 -17.13
CA LEU A 391 -28.20 44.16 -15.87
C LEU A 391 -29.67 43.79 -16.05
N VAL A 392 -30.44 44.56 -16.82
CA VAL A 392 -31.85 44.24 -17.10
C VAL A 392 -31.97 42.90 -17.82
N ALA A 393 -31.14 42.64 -18.83
CA ALA A 393 -31.14 41.36 -19.54
C ALA A 393 -30.76 40.20 -18.62
N LEU A 394 -29.73 40.38 -17.78
CA LEU A 394 -29.27 39.34 -16.84
C LEU A 394 -30.33 39.04 -15.77
N VAL A 395 -30.99 40.07 -15.22
CA VAL A 395 -32.11 39.91 -14.28
C VAL A 395 -33.29 39.22 -14.96
N ALA A 396 -33.66 39.61 -16.18
CA ALA A 396 -34.76 38.99 -16.91
C ALA A 396 -34.53 37.50 -17.16
N VAL A 397 -33.31 37.12 -17.57
CA VAL A 397 -32.96 35.71 -17.83
C VAL A 397 -32.87 34.91 -16.54
N THR A 398 -32.24 35.45 -15.49
CA THR A 398 -32.15 34.75 -14.19
C THR A 398 -33.50 34.61 -13.51
N MET A 399 -34.37 35.62 -13.59
CA MET A 399 -35.75 35.56 -13.09
C MET A 399 -36.56 34.50 -13.82
N ARG A 400 -36.40 34.36 -15.14
CA ARG A 400 -37.04 33.28 -15.92
C ARG A 400 -36.61 31.89 -15.44
N ASN A 401 -35.40 31.76 -14.90
CA ASN A 401 -34.84 30.52 -14.36
C ASN A 401 -34.98 30.42 -12.83
N ASN A 402 -35.94 31.13 -12.22
CA ASN A 402 -36.19 31.14 -10.78
C ASN A 402 -34.95 31.47 -9.92
N PHE A 403 -34.00 32.22 -10.46
CA PHE A 403 -32.73 32.53 -9.80
C PHE A 403 -31.90 31.32 -9.36
N PHE A 404 -31.97 30.19 -10.08
CA PHE A 404 -31.21 28.96 -9.78
C PHE A 404 -29.69 29.17 -9.54
N LEU A 405 -29.11 30.19 -10.17
CA LEU A 405 -27.71 30.59 -9.96
C LEU A 405 -27.42 30.97 -8.50
N ILE A 406 -28.38 31.59 -7.81
CA ILE A 406 -28.28 31.91 -6.38
C ILE A 406 -28.31 30.62 -5.55
N ASP A 407 -29.18 29.67 -5.90
CA ASP A 407 -29.27 28.37 -5.22
C ASP A 407 -27.95 27.60 -5.34
N GLN A 408 -27.29 27.61 -6.51
CA GLN A 408 -25.97 27.01 -6.69
C GLN A 408 -24.88 27.66 -5.83
N VAL A 409 -24.89 28.99 -5.67
CA VAL A 409 -23.95 29.70 -4.78
C VAL A 409 -24.23 29.37 -3.32
N GLN A 410 -25.49 29.24 -2.92
CA GLN A 410 -25.87 28.81 -1.58
C GLN A 410 -25.49 27.34 -1.32
N ALA A 411 -25.71 26.45 -2.28
CA ALA A 411 -25.27 25.05 -2.24
C ALA A 411 -23.75 24.96 -2.06
N ALA A 412 -22.99 25.78 -2.79
CA ALA A 412 -21.55 25.87 -2.62
C ALA A 412 -21.12 26.31 -1.21
N SER A 413 -21.85 27.26 -0.61
CA SER A 413 -21.61 27.69 0.77
C SER A 413 -21.86 26.54 1.75
N PHE A 414 -22.97 25.80 1.58
CA PHE A 414 -23.27 24.64 2.39
C PHE A 414 -22.26 23.49 2.20
N ASN A 415 -21.71 23.30 1.00
CA ASN A 415 -20.61 22.37 0.77
C ASN A 415 -19.37 22.72 1.60
N ASN A 416 -18.98 23.99 1.64
CA ASN A 416 -17.82 24.43 2.42
C ASN A 416 -18.09 24.36 3.94
N LEU A 417 -19.32 24.64 4.39
CA LEU A 417 -19.74 24.45 5.79
C LEU A 417 -19.80 22.96 6.18
N GLY A 418 -20.21 22.09 5.26
CA GLY A 418 -20.16 20.64 5.41
C GLY A 418 -18.72 20.14 5.55
N ASP A 419 -17.80 20.64 4.72
CA ASP A 419 -16.36 20.34 4.80
C ASP A 419 -15.76 20.76 6.16
N LEU A 420 -16.11 21.95 6.66
CA LEU A 420 -15.72 22.43 7.98
C LEU A 420 -16.25 21.51 9.10
N SER A 421 -17.55 21.22 9.09
CA SER A 421 -18.19 20.38 10.11
C SER A 421 -17.72 18.93 10.07
N ARG A 422 -17.33 18.43 8.87
CA ARG A 422 -16.72 17.11 8.70
C ARG A 422 -15.35 17.07 9.36
N LEU A 423 -14.51 18.09 9.16
CA LEU A 423 -13.21 18.17 9.84
C LEU A 423 -13.38 18.19 11.36
N GLU A 424 -14.34 18.96 11.87
CA GLU A 424 -14.68 18.96 13.30
C GLU A 424 -15.05 17.55 13.81
N SER A 425 -15.86 16.80 13.05
CA SER A 425 -16.19 15.42 13.39
C SER A 425 -15.02 14.45 13.31
N GLU A 426 -14.04 14.69 12.44
CA GLU A 426 -12.85 13.83 12.33
C GLU A 426 -11.86 14.11 13.48
N LEU A 427 -11.78 15.36 13.94
CA LEU A 427 -10.97 15.77 15.09
C LEU A 427 -11.58 15.33 16.43
N LEU A 428 -12.91 15.24 16.51
CA LEU A 428 -13.66 14.79 17.69
C LEU A 428 -14.56 13.59 17.33
N PRO A 429 -14.01 12.38 17.14
CA PRO A 429 -14.77 11.23 16.64
C PRO A 429 -15.96 10.84 17.53
N ASP A 430 -15.87 11.08 18.84
CA ASP A 430 -16.91 10.70 19.80
C ASP A 430 -18.12 11.65 19.81
N ASP A 431 -17.98 12.87 19.27
CA ASP A 431 -19.09 13.83 19.18
C ASP A 431 -19.90 13.64 17.89
N LEU A 432 -20.98 12.85 18.00
CA LEU A 432 -21.88 12.55 16.88
C LEU A 432 -22.63 13.79 16.35
N SER A 433 -22.77 14.86 17.15
CA SER A 433 -23.52 16.05 16.74
C SER A 433 -22.87 16.75 15.55
N ARG A 434 -21.53 16.75 15.48
CA ARG A 434 -20.73 17.33 14.38
C ARG A 434 -20.89 16.56 13.08
N ALA A 435 -20.93 15.23 13.17
CA ALA A 435 -21.19 14.38 12.02
C ALA A 435 -22.60 14.63 11.43
N LEU A 436 -23.62 14.69 12.29
CA LEU A 436 -25.00 14.99 11.88
C LEU A 436 -25.13 16.39 11.27
N LEU A 437 -24.42 17.38 11.82
CA LEU A 437 -24.37 18.73 11.27
C LEU A 437 -23.72 18.75 9.88
N ALA A 438 -22.59 18.06 9.71
CA ALA A 438 -21.92 17.93 8.41
C ALA A 438 -22.84 17.26 7.37
N GLU A 439 -23.48 16.15 7.74
CA GLU A 439 -24.47 15.49 6.89
C GLU A 439 -25.61 16.43 6.51
N ARG A 440 -26.13 17.20 7.47
CA ARG A 440 -27.22 18.15 7.22
C ARG A 440 -26.80 19.25 6.26
N TYR A 441 -25.61 19.83 6.41
CA TYR A 441 -25.11 20.84 5.47
C TYR A 441 -24.95 20.28 4.06
N TYR A 442 -24.40 19.08 3.91
CA TYR A 442 -24.35 18.45 2.59
C TYR A 442 -25.74 18.13 2.04
N ALA A 443 -26.70 17.72 2.88
CA ALA A 443 -28.08 17.49 2.45
C ALA A 443 -28.78 18.79 2.03
N GLU A 444 -28.50 19.92 2.69
CA GLU A 444 -29.03 21.24 2.31
C GLU A 444 -28.44 21.71 0.97
N SER A 445 -27.14 21.50 0.77
CA SER A 445 -26.48 21.72 -0.52
C SER A 445 -27.12 20.88 -1.64
N ASP A 446 -27.35 19.59 -1.37
CA ASP A 446 -28.01 18.66 -2.29
C ASP A 446 -29.47 19.04 -2.60
N ALA A 447 -30.18 19.64 -1.65
CA ALA A 447 -31.56 20.11 -1.87
C ALA A 447 -31.61 21.33 -2.82
N LEU A 448 -30.61 22.21 -2.75
CA LEU A 448 -30.49 23.40 -3.60
C LEU A 448 -29.93 23.08 -4.99
N ASP A 449 -28.93 22.19 -5.05
CA ASP A 449 -28.34 21.70 -6.30
C ASP A 449 -28.28 20.17 -6.30
N GLN A 450 -29.33 19.56 -6.88
CA GLN A 450 -29.61 18.13 -6.79
C GLN A 450 -28.44 17.25 -7.23
N HIS A 451 -28.11 16.30 -6.36
CA HIS A 451 -27.09 15.27 -6.56
C HIS A 451 -25.69 15.83 -6.85
N ASN A 452 -25.38 17.05 -6.37
CA ASN A 452 -24.05 17.63 -6.62
C ASN A 452 -22.93 16.74 -6.08
N HIS A 453 -21.86 16.63 -6.86
CA HIS A 453 -20.80 15.67 -6.59
C HIS A 453 -20.09 16.01 -5.29
N LYS A 454 -19.86 17.28 -5.01
CA LYS A 454 -19.18 17.73 -3.80
C LYS A 454 -19.94 17.31 -2.54
N ALA A 455 -21.25 17.55 -2.46
CA ALA A 455 -22.07 17.13 -1.33
C ALA A 455 -22.14 15.61 -1.21
N SER A 456 -22.37 14.92 -2.33
CA SER A 456 -22.51 13.46 -2.36
C SER A 456 -21.21 12.75 -1.93
N LEU A 457 -20.06 13.23 -2.41
CA LEU A 457 -18.74 12.72 -2.04
C LEU A 457 -18.37 13.10 -0.60
N GLY A 458 -18.75 14.29 -0.13
CA GLY A 458 -18.59 14.68 1.28
C GLY A 458 -19.35 13.76 2.24
N ARG A 459 -20.61 13.43 1.90
CA ARG A 459 -21.41 12.43 2.62
C ARG A 459 -20.82 11.03 2.50
N ALA A 460 -20.37 10.62 1.32
CA ALA A 460 -19.71 9.33 1.13
C ALA A 460 -18.46 9.19 2.03
N ALA A 461 -17.61 10.23 2.10
CA ALA A 461 -16.46 10.25 3.00
C ALA A 461 -16.87 10.15 4.48
N LEU A 462 -17.92 10.87 4.89
CA LEU A 462 -18.46 10.81 6.24
C LEU A 462 -18.97 9.40 6.57
N TYR A 463 -19.75 8.77 5.68
CA TYR A 463 -20.24 7.40 5.84
C TYR A 463 -19.09 6.39 5.90
N ARG A 464 -18.06 6.56 5.06
CA ARG A 464 -16.85 5.72 5.09
C ARG A 464 -16.12 5.82 6.43
N PHE A 465 -15.88 7.03 6.92
CA PHE A 465 -15.23 7.27 8.22
C PHE A 465 -16.00 6.61 9.37
N ARG A 466 -17.33 6.57 9.27
CA ARG A 466 -18.24 5.95 10.24
C ARG A 466 -18.56 4.47 9.94
N LEU A 467 -17.88 3.85 8.98
CA LEU A 467 -18.07 2.44 8.59
C LEU A 467 -19.49 2.08 8.11
N GLN A 468 -20.23 3.05 7.55
CA GLN A 468 -21.60 2.89 7.06
C GLN A 468 -21.63 2.52 5.56
N ARG A 469 -21.20 1.29 5.22
CA ARG A 469 -21.07 0.79 3.83
C ARG A 469 -22.32 1.02 2.98
N GLN A 470 -23.51 0.71 3.49
CA GLN A 470 -24.75 0.81 2.69
C GLN A 470 -25.13 2.27 2.38
N ASN A 471 -24.94 3.18 3.33
CA ASN A 471 -25.21 4.61 3.12
C ASN A 471 -24.25 5.20 2.08
N GLU A 472 -22.99 4.76 2.10
CA GLU A 472 -21.99 5.12 1.10
C GLU A 472 -22.41 4.63 -0.31
N ILE A 473 -22.82 3.37 -0.45
CA ILE A 473 -23.33 2.83 -1.73
C ILE A 473 -24.51 3.67 -2.24
N ASN A 474 -25.48 3.96 -1.38
CA ASN A 474 -26.70 4.66 -1.75
C ASN A 474 -26.44 6.10 -2.21
N ILE A 475 -25.50 6.81 -1.58
CA ILE A 475 -25.17 8.20 -1.98
C ILE A 475 -24.30 8.24 -3.24
N LEU A 476 -23.38 7.29 -3.43
CA LEU A 476 -22.55 7.23 -4.63
C LEU A 476 -23.38 6.85 -5.88
N ARG A 477 -24.37 5.97 -5.75
CA ARG A 477 -25.34 5.68 -6.83
C ARG A 477 -26.07 6.96 -7.27
N ARG A 478 -26.62 7.71 -6.31
CA ARG A 478 -27.28 9.00 -6.56
C ARG A 478 -26.36 10.03 -7.21
N ALA A 479 -25.09 10.07 -6.81
CA ALA A 479 -24.11 10.97 -7.44
C ALA A 479 -23.91 10.66 -8.93
N LEU A 480 -23.89 9.37 -9.30
CA LEU A 480 -23.77 8.95 -10.71
C LEU A 480 -25.01 9.28 -11.55
N ASP A 481 -26.18 9.45 -10.93
CA ASP A 481 -27.40 9.86 -11.62
C ASP A 481 -27.34 11.32 -12.12
N ARG A 482 -26.53 12.19 -11.47
CA ARG A 482 -26.30 13.57 -11.94
C ARG A 482 -25.45 13.61 -13.20
N ARG A 483 -24.22 13.08 -13.10
CA ARG A 483 -23.30 12.98 -14.23
C ARG A 483 -22.36 11.79 -14.03
N PRO A 484 -22.03 11.05 -15.11
CA PRO A 484 -21.07 9.96 -15.02
C PRO A 484 -19.71 10.45 -14.51
N SER A 485 -19.09 9.68 -13.61
CA SER A 485 -17.72 9.97 -13.13
C SER A 485 -16.93 8.67 -12.96
N PRO A 486 -15.79 8.52 -13.64
CA PRO A 486 -14.94 7.34 -13.49
C PRO A 486 -14.51 7.08 -12.04
N ARG A 487 -14.17 8.14 -11.30
CA ARG A 487 -13.72 8.03 -9.90
C ARG A 487 -14.84 7.56 -8.98
N ILE A 488 -16.05 8.10 -9.14
CA ILE A 488 -17.23 7.68 -8.37
C ILE A 488 -17.58 6.22 -8.72
N SER A 489 -17.55 5.86 -10.00
CA SER A 489 -17.79 4.47 -10.44
C SER A 489 -16.76 3.50 -9.86
N LEU A 490 -15.46 3.85 -9.86
CA LEU A 490 -14.40 3.01 -9.26
C LEU A 490 -14.58 2.88 -7.75
N ARG A 491 -14.90 3.96 -7.04
CA ARG A 491 -15.18 3.93 -5.60
C ARG A 491 -16.37 3.04 -5.30
N LEU A 492 -17.46 3.19 -6.04
CA LEU A 492 -18.66 2.38 -5.88
C LEU A 492 -18.39 0.90 -6.21
N ALA A 493 -17.62 0.62 -7.26
CA ALA A 493 -17.20 -0.73 -7.63
C ALA A 493 -16.31 -1.38 -6.55
N ALA A 494 -15.40 -0.62 -5.93
CA ALA A 494 -14.55 -1.09 -4.83
C ALA A 494 -15.36 -1.50 -3.59
N LEU A 495 -16.57 -0.94 -3.40
CA LEU A 495 -17.49 -1.36 -2.34
C LEU A 495 -18.14 -2.72 -2.63
N TYR A 496 -18.19 -3.18 -3.87
CA TYR A 496 -18.69 -4.51 -4.28
C TYR A 496 -17.55 -5.53 -4.34
N ASN A 497 -17.06 -5.93 -3.15
CA ASN A 497 -15.90 -6.80 -3.01
C ASN A 497 -16.24 -8.26 -2.64
N GLU A 498 -17.52 -8.59 -2.44
CA GLU A 498 -17.97 -9.95 -2.14
C GLU A 498 -18.25 -10.77 -3.41
N PRO A 499 -18.12 -12.11 -3.38
CA PRO A 499 -18.42 -12.95 -4.55
C PRO A 499 -19.84 -12.78 -5.09
N LYS A 500 -20.81 -12.49 -4.23
CA LYS A 500 -22.22 -12.27 -4.61
C LYS A 500 -22.44 -10.95 -5.35
N ASP A 501 -21.56 -9.97 -5.18
CA ASP A 501 -21.68 -8.62 -5.74
C ASP A 501 -21.09 -8.54 -7.17
N PHE A 502 -20.73 -9.67 -7.79
CA PHE A 502 -20.04 -9.70 -9.09
C PHE A 502 -20.80 -8.93 -10.18
N PHE A 503 -22.12 -9.10 -10.25
CA PHE A 503 -22.96 -8.42 -11.26
C PHE A 503 -23.12 -6.93 -10.96
N ASP A 504 -23.32 -6.54 -9.70
CA ASP A 504 -23.36 -5.12 -9.31
C ASP A 504 -22.04 -4.41 -9.64
N HIS A 505 -20.90 -5.06 -9.36
CA HIS A 505 -19.57 -4.57 -9.71
C HIS A 505 -19.45 -4.40 -11.24
N LEU A 506 -19.84 -5.43 -12.00
CA LEU A 506 -19.79 -5.42 -13.46
C LEU A 506 -20.64 -4.29 -14.06
N ASP A 507 -21.86 -4.11 -13.56
CA ASP A 507 -22.81 -3.12 -14.05
C ASP A 507 -22.30 -1.70 -13.80
N VAL A 508 -21.73 -1.42 -12.63
CA VAL A 508 -21.13 -0.12 -12.31
C VAL A 508 -19.93 0.20 -13.19
N LEU A 509 -19.01 -0.75 -13.39
CA LEU A 509 -17.85 -0.53 -14.27
C LEU A 509 -18.27 -0.32 -15.73
N ARG A 510 -19.23 -1.12 -16.22
CA ARG A 510 -19.78 -0.95 -17.59
C ARG A 510 -20.47 0.39 -17.75
N ALA A 511 -21.28 0.82 -16.78
CA ALA A 511 -21.93 2.12 -16.80
C ALA A 511 -20.91 3.27 -16.85
N GLY A 512 -19.84 3.20 -16.04
CA GLY A 512 -18.74 4.17 -16.08
C GLY A 512 -18.05 4.25 -17.45
N LEU A 513 -17.82 3.09 -18.09
CA LEU A 513 -17.19 3.01 -19.42
C LEU A 513 -18.08 3.48 -20.57
N ARG A 514 -19.41 3.48 -20.43
CA ARG A 514 -20.31 4.02 -21.48
C ARG A 514 -20.04 5.50 -21.71
N ALA A 515 -19.86 6.26 -20.65
CA ALA A 515 -19.56 7.70 -20.71
C ALA A 515 -18.07 7.99 -20.89
N ASN A 516 -17.18 7.09 -20.43
CA ASN A 516 -15.73 7.28 -20.48
C ASN A 516 -15.01 6.07 -21.10
N PRO A 517 -15.17 5.80 -22.41
CA PRO A 517 -14.68 4.55 -23.02
C PRO A 517 -13.16 4.36 -22.94
N ALA A 518 -12.41 5.46 -22.93
CA ALA A 518 -10.94 5.47 -22.90
C ALA A 518 -10.34 5.54 -21.49
N ASN A 519 -11.14 5.41 -20.41
CA ASN A 519 -10.59 5.49 -19.06
C ASN A 519 -9.76 4.24 -18.71
N ALA A 520 -8.45 4.41 -18.49
CA ALA A 520 -7.52 3.31 -18.27
C ALA A 520 -7.88 2.47 -17.03
N ALA A 521 -8.19 3.12 -15.90
CA ALA A 521 -8.46 2.45 -14.63
C ALA A 521 -9.75 1.63 -14.64
N LEU A 522 -10.84 2.16 -15.21
CA LEU A 522 -12.08 1.40 -15.40
C LEU A 522 -11.88 0.17 -16.30
N ASN A 523 -11.12 0.31 -17.39
CA ASN A 523 -10.80 -0.83 -18.26
C ASN A 523 -9.91 -1.86 -17.52
N ALA A 524 -8.94 -1.41 -16.72
CA ALA A 524 -8.06 -2.28 -15.94
C ALA A 524 -8.83 -3.08 -14.86
N ASP A 525 -9.70 -2.42 -14.10
CA ASP A 525 -10.53 -3.07 -13.08
C ASP A 525 -11.53 -4.05 -13.70
N LEU A 526 -12.08 -3.71 -14.87
CA LEU A 526 -12.98 -4.61 -15.57
C LEU A 526 -12.24 -5.86 -16.09
N ALA A 527 -11.03 -5.71 -16.62
CA ALA A 527 -10.18 -6.85 -16.98
C ALA A 527 -9.87 -7.72 -15.75
N GLN A 528 -9.56 -7.10 -14.61
CA GLN A 528 -9.31 -7.79 -13.36
C GLN A 528 -10.55 -8.50 -12.81
N LEU A 529 -11.75 -7.93 -12.96
CA LEU A 529 -13.01 -8.58 -12.62
C LEU A 529 -13.26 -9.82 -13.49
N TYR A 530 -13.09 -9.70 -14.82
CA TYR A 530 -13.24 -10.84 -15.73
C TYR A 530 -12.19 -11.93 -15.50
N SER A 531 -11.02 -11.60 -14.94
CA SER A 531 -9.97 -12.59 -14.59
C SER A 531 -10.45 -13.64 -13.58
N ARG A 532 -11.58 -13.40 -12.91
CA ARG A 532 -12.25 -14.31 -11.99
C ARG A 532 -13.22 -15.28 -12.70
N SER A 533 -13.43 -15.12 -14.01
CA SER A 533 -14.30 -15.95 -14.85
C SER A 533 -13.50 -16.69 -15.94
N ALA A 534 -14.17 -17.54 -16.73
CA ALA A 534 -13.54 -18.27 -17.83
C ALA A 534 -13.38 -17.43 -19.12
N LEU A 535 -13.84 -16.18 -19.15
CA LEU A 535 -13.91 -15.32 -20.34
C LEU A 535 -12.55 -14.67 -20.68
N ARG A 536 -11.63 -15.48 -21.22
CA ARG A 536 -10.25 -15.05 -21.55
C ARG A 536 -10.19 -13.87 -22.52
N ASP A 537 -11.05 -13.86 -23.54
CA ASP A 537 -11.08 -12.80 -24.55
C ASP A 537 -11.49 -11.45 -23.95
N SER A 538 -12.40 -11.46 -22.97
CA SER A 538 -12.81 -10.23 -22.26
C SER A 538 -11.67 -9.68 -21.41
N VAL A 539 -10.90 -10.54 -20.75
CA VAL A 539 -9.70 -10.12 -19.99
C VAL A 539 -8.71 -9.42 -20.93
N ALA A 540 -8.40 -10.05 -22.08
CA ALA A 540 -7.47 -9.49 -23.05
C ALA A 540 -7.97 -8.15 -23.62
N PHE A 541 -9.22 -8.10 -24.06
CA PHE A 541 -9.83 -6.92 -24.67
C PHE A 541 -9.77 -5.68 -23.75
N TYR A 542 -10.22 -5.80 -22.50
CA TYR A 542 -10.24 -4.66 -21.58
C TYR A 542 -8.83 -4.28 -21.10
N ARG A 543 -7.94 -5.25 -20.94
CA ARG A 543 -6.52 -4.97 -20.62
C ARG A 543 -5.83 -4.20 -21.75
N ASP A 544 -6.07 -4.57 -23.01
CA ASP A 544 -5.45 -3.91 -24.15
C ASP A 544 -6.02 -2.49 -24.34
N ARG A 545 -7.31 -2.28 -24.06
CA ARG A 545 -7.89 -0.92 -23.96
C ARG A 545 -7.26 -0.10 -22.83
N ALA A 546 -7.04 -0.69 -21.66
CA ALA A 546 -6.37 -0.02 -20.55
C ALA A 546 -4.94 0.40 -20.93
N ARG A 547 -4.19 -0.49 -21.58
CA ARG A 547 -2.83 -0.21 -22.07
C ARG A 547 -2.80 0.86 -23.16
N ALA A 548 -3.78 0.86 -24.08
CA ALA A 548 -3.88 1.89 -25.11
C ALA A 548 -4.16 3.27 -24.50
N ALA A 549 -4.90 3.33 -23.40
CA ALA A 549 -5.20 4.57 -22.68
C ALA A 549 -4.05 5.04 -21.77
N ASN A 550 -3.31 4.12 -21.15
CA ASN A 550 -2.14 4.43 -20.32
C ASN A 550 -1.04 3.35 -20.48
N PRO A 551 -0.09 3.54 -21.43
CA PRO A 551 0.98 2.57 -21.69
C PRO A 551 1.95 2.37 -20.52
N ASP A 552 2.13 3.39 -19.69
CA ASP A 552 3.13 3.44 -18.62
C ASP A 552 2.61 2.91 -17.27
N ASP A 553 1.38 2.38 -17.24
CA ASP A 553 0.76 1.85 -16.03
C ASP A 553 1.45 0.56 -15.56
N ALA A 554 2.22 0.69 -14.47
CA ALA A 554 2.99 -0.38 -13.87
C ALA A 554 2.13 -1.50 -13.20
N THR A 555 0.82 -1.28 -13.03
CA THR A 555 -0.11 -2.28 -12.46
C THR A 555 -0.54 -3.33 -13.49
N LEU A 556 -0.69 -2.92 -14.76
CA LEU A 556 -1.11 -3.79 -15.85
C LEU A 556 -0.21 -5.02 -16.06
N PRO A 557 1.12 -4.89 -16.15
CA PRO A 557 1.99 -6.07 -16.31
C PRO A 557 1.98 -6.97 -15.07
N ALA A 558 1.82 -6.41 -13.86
CA ALA A 558 1.77 -7.19 -12.63
C ALA A 558 0.51 -8.06 -12.57
N ASN A 559 -0.65 -7.48 -12.91
CA ASN A 559 -1.92 -8.20 -13.03
C ASN A 559 -1.89 -9.24 -14.15
N GLU A 560 -1.26 -8.92 -15.28
CA GLU A 560 -1.12 -9.87 -16.38
C GLU A 560 -0.29 -11.10 -15.99
N LEU A 561 0.84 -10.86 -15.32
CA LEU A 561 1.68 -11.95 -14.82
C LEU A 561 0.90 -12.82 -13.82
N ALA A 562 0.15 -12.18 -12.92
CA ALA A 562 -0.69 -12.90 -11.96
C ALA A 562 -1.76 -13.75 -12.66
N TYR A 563 -2.41 -13.21 -13.68
CA TYR A 563 -3.41 -13.93 -14.48
C TYR A 563 -2.79 -15.16 -15.17
N ARG A 564 -1.64 -15.03 -15.83
CA ARG A 564 -0.94 -16.15 -16.48
C ARG A 564 -0.52 -17.24 -15.50
N ILE A 565 -0.03 -16.86 -14.31
CA ILE A 565 0.29 -17.81 -13.23
C ILE A 565 -0.97 -18.58 -12.81
N ARG A 566 -2.09 -17.88 -12.60
CA ARG A 566 -3.37 -18.49 -12.21
C ARG A 566 -3.89 -19.48 -13.26
N GLN A 567 -3.73 -19.14 -14.55
CA GLN A 567 -4.10 -19.99 -15.68
C GLN A 567 -3.07 -21.08 -15.99
N GLN A 568 -1.99 -21.19 -15.20
CA GLN A 568 -0.88 -22.14 -15.40
C GLN A 568 -0.18 -22.01 -16.78
N GLN A 569 -0.21 -20.82 -17.37
CA GLN A 569 0.44 -20.52 -18.66
C GLN A 569 1.93 -20.21 -18.45
N TRP A 570 2.70 -21.20 -17.98
CA TRP A 570 4.08 -21.03 -17.51
C TRP A 570 5.02 -20.43 -18.58
N ASN A 571 4.88 -20.84 -19.84
CA ASN A 571 5.72 -20.35 -20.94
C ASN A 571 5.49 -18.86 -21.20
N GLU A 572 4.22 -18.47 -21.31
CA GLU A 572 3.82 -17.09 -21.53
C GLU A 572 4.16 -16.19 -20.34
N ALA A 573 4.00 -16.70 -19.11
CA ALA A 573 4.38 -15.98 -17.89
C ALA A 573 5.90 -15.72 -17.86
N ARG A 574 6.71 -16.70 -18.24
CA ARG A 574 8.18 -16.55 -18.31
C ARG A 574 8.60 -15.57 -19.40
N ALA A 575 8.02 -15.66 -20.58
CA ALA A 575 8.29 -14.72 -21.67
C ALA A 575 8.02 -13.26 -21.24
N LEU A 576 6.94 -13.05 -20.48
CA LEU A 576 6.59 -11.73 -19.94
C LEU A 576 7.61 -11.21 -18.90
N VAL A 577 8.11 -12.10 -18.02
CA VAL A 577 9.16 -11.73 -17.06
C VAL A 577 10.44 -11.31 -17.80
N THR A 578 10.84 -12.07 -18.81
CA THR A 578 12.04 -11.76 -19.62
C THR A 578 11.88 -10.45 -20.40
N SER A 579 10.72 -10.21 -21.02
CA SER A 579 10.49 -9.01 -21.84
C SER A 579 10.37 -7.72 -21.02
N THR A 580 9.85 -7.80 -19.79
CA THR A 580 9.68 -6.62 -18.91
C THR A 580 11.01 -6.20 -18.28
N GLY A 581 11.89 -7.17 -18.00
CA GLY A 581 13.23 -6.90 -17.47
C GLY A 581 13.25 -6.36 -16.02
N PRO A 582 14.41 -5.81 -15.57
CA PRO A 582 14.65 -5.47 -14.16
C PRO A 582 13.98 -4.17 -13.69
N ALA A 583 13.47 -3.32 -14.59
CA ALA A 583 12.78 -2.06 -14.27
C ALA A 583 11.33 -2.26 -13.76
N ALA A 584 10.92 -3.51 -13.52
CA ALA A 584 9.55 -3.86 -13.17
C ALA A 584 9.12 -3.40 -11.76
N SER A 585 7.81 -3.17 -11.60
CA SER A 585 7.20 -2.80 -10.33
C SER A 585 7.46 -3.85 -9.24
N ALA A 586 7.40 -3.45 -7.97
CA ALA A 586 7.59 -4.39 -6.86
C ALA A 586 6.52 -5.50 -6.84
N ALA A 587 5.29 -5.19 -7.27
CA ALA A 587 4.23 -6.18 -7.44
C ALA A 587 4.58 -7.23 -8.50
N PHE A 588 5.06 -6.78 -9.67
CA PHE A 588 5.52 -7.66 -10.74
C PHE A 588 6.67 -8.55 -10.30
N ARG A 589 7.69 -7.98 -9.65
CA ARG A 589 8.85 -8.74 -9.15
C ARG A 589 8.45 -9.81 -8.13
N SER A 590 7.50 -9.50 -7.25
CA SER A 590 6.98 -10.48 -6.30
C SER A 590 6.28 -11.65 -7.00
N ASN A 591 5.44 -11.37 -8.01
CA ASN A 591 4.81 -12.40 -8.83
C ASN A 591 5.84 -13.23 -9.63
N ALA A 592 6.93 -12.61 -10.09
CA ALA A 592 8.02 -13.31 -10.77
C ALA A 592 8.78 -14.26 -9.85
N LEU A 593 9.01 -13.88 -8.59
CA LEU A 593 9.58 -14.76 -7.57
C LEU A 593 8.67 -15.96 -7.27
N LEU A 594 7.35 -15.73 -7.20
CA LEU A 594 6.37 -16.79 -7.06
C LEU A 594 6.38 -17.74 -8.27
N LEU A 595 6.44 -17.20 -9.50
CA LEU A 595 6.55 -18.01 -10.71
C LEU A 595 7.82 -18.89 -10.70
N ALA A 596 8.96 -18.33 -10.31
CA ALA A 596 10.21 -19.08 -10.20
C ALA A 596 10.07 -20.24 -9.20
N GLN A 597 9.43 -19.99 -8.05
CA GLN A 597 9.15 -20.99 -7.03
C GLN A 597 8.22 -22.10 -7.54
N LEU A 598 7.13 -21.76 -8.23
CA LEU A 598 6.17 -22.72 -8.80
C LEU A 598 6.76 -23.56 -9.92
N THR A 599 7.73 -23.02 -10.68
CA THR A 599 8.34 -23.70 -11.84
C THR A 599 9.70 -24.34 -11.55
N GLY A 600 10.21 -24.21 -10.31
CA GLY A 600 11.53 -24.73 -9.91
C GLY A 600 12.71 -24.05 -10.60
N GLN A 601 12.50 -22.85 -11.15
CA GLN A 601 13.52 -22.08 -11.87
C GLN A 601 14.29 -21.17 -10.90
N PRO A 602 15.51 -20.74 -11.25
CA PRO A 602 16.26 -19.82 -10.40
C PRO A 602 15.50 -18.50 -10.23
N ALA A 603 15.28 -18.11 -8.97
CA ALA A 603 14.64 -16.86 -8.62
C ALA A 603 15.53 -15.65 -8.99
N PRO A 604 14.96 -14.57 -9.58
CA PRO A 604 15.70 -13.35 -9.84
C PRO A 604 16.27 -12.75 -8.55
N ALA A 605 17.39 -12.02 -8.67
CA ALA A 605 18.02 -11.38 -7.52
C ALA A 605 17.19 -10.20 -7.02
N THR A 606 17.02 -10.09 -5.70
CA THR A 606 16.34 -8.98 -5.03
C THR A 606 17.31 -8.26 -4.10
N ALA A 607 17.23 -6.94 -4.02
CA ALA A 607 17.96 -6.18 -3.00
C ALA A 607 17.40 -6.47 -1.60
N LEU A 608 18.25 -6.31 -0.57
CA LEU A 608 17.80 -6.44 0.81
C LEU A 608 16.81 -5.32 1.17
N PRO A 609 15.79 -5.60 2.01
CA PRO A 609 14.78 -4.62 2.39
C PRO A 609 15.36 -3.53 3.30
N ASP A 610 14.82 -2.32 3.18
CA ASP A 610 15.05 -1.26 4.16
C ASP A 610 14.25 -1.55 5.43
N SER A 611 14.96 -1.75 6.55
CA SER A 611 14.38 -2.06 7.86
C SER A 611 13.89 -0.85 8.65
N THR A 612 14.01 0.37 8.11
CA THR A 612 13.52 1.61 8.74
C THR A 612 12.11 1.99 8.27
N ALA A 613 11.70 1.51 7.08
CA ALA A 613 10.40 1.80 6.50
C ALA A 613 9.36 0.73 6.88
N ALA A 614 8.10 1.16 7.05
CA ALA A 614 6.97 0.25 7.22
C ALA A 614 6.71 -0.59 5.94
N LEU A 615 6.27 -1.82 6.13
CA LEU A 615 5.92 -2.73 5.05
C LEU A 615 4.52 -2.39 4.53
N THR A 616 4.43 -2.08 3.24
CA THR A 616 3.16 -2.13 2.50
C THR A 616 2.87 -3.57 2.08
N SER A 617 1.62 -3.90 1.73
CA SER A 617 1.24 -5.26 1.27
C SER A 617 2.13 -5.79 0.12
N ILE A 618 2.54 -4.92 -0.81
CA ILE A 618 3.46 -5.28 -1.90
C ILE A 618 4.87 -5.57 -1.36
N ARG A 619 5.41 -4.70 -0.49
CA ARG A 619 6.77 -4.87 0.06
C ARG A 619 6.86 -6.10 0.94
N PHE A 620 5.81 -6.37 1.73
CA PHE A 620 5.68 -7.59 2.51
C PHE A 620 5.72 -8.83 1.59
N ALA A 621 4.85 -8.91 0.58
CA ALA A 621 4.79 -10.08 -0.29
C ALA A 621 6.10 -10.30 -1.07
N LEU A 622 6.74 -9.21 -1.54
CA LEU A 622 8.05 -9.28 -2.18
C LEU A 622 9.13 -9.84 -1.23
N LEU A 623 9.23 -9.30 -0.01
CA LEU A 623 10.14 -9.79 1.03
C LEU A 623 9.88 -11.26 1.35
N TYR A 624 8.61 -11.64 1.46
CA TYR A 624 8.20 -12.98 1.82
C TYR A 624 8.62 -14.01 0.75
N HIS A 625 8.33 -13.74 -0.53
CA HIS A 625 8.78 -14.64 -1.61
C HIS A 625 10.30 -14.66 -1.76
N ASP A 626 10.97 -13.51 -1.62
CA ASP A 626 12.44 -13.46 -1.69
C ASP A 626 13.06 -14.28 -0.56
N GLY A 627 12.56 -14.13 0.66
CA GLY A 627 13.05 -14.84 1.83
C GLY A 627 12.82 -16.35 1.75
N LEU A 628 11.67 -16.80 1.24
CA LEU A 628 11.44 -18.24 0.99
C LEU A 628 12.45 -18.80 -0.02
N ASN A 629 12.68 -18.08 -1.14
CA ASN A 629 13.63 -18.50 -2.16
C ASN A 629 15.09 -18.48 -1.68
N ARG A 630 15.48 -17.54 -0.80
CA ARG A 630 16.80 -17.50 -0.16
C ARG A 630 16.99 -18.64 0.83
N ALA A 631 15.99 -18.87 1.69
CA ALA A 631 16.06 -19.89 2.72
C ALA A 631 16.32 -21.28 2.12
N VAL A 632 15.62 -21.65 1.05
CA VAL A 632 15.80 -22.96 0.37
C VAL A 632 17.20 -23.12 -0.24
N ARG A 633 17.87 -22.01 -0.57
CA ARG A 633 19.27 -21.99 -1.05
C ARG A 633 20.31 -21.97 0.09
N GLY A 634 19.86 -21.94 1.34
CA GLY A 634 20.72 -21.80 2.52
C GLY A 634 21.26 -20.38 2.74
N ASP A 635 20.70 -19.37 2.07
CA ASP A 635 21.09 -17.96 2.26
C ASP A 635 20.43 -17.38 3.53
N THR A 636 21.26 -17.00 4.50
CA THR A 636 20.84 -16.45 5.79
C THR A 636 20.88 -14.92 5.87
N ALA A 637 21.10 -14.20 4.76
CA ALA A 637 21.29 -12.75 4.73
C ALA A 637 20.13 -11.95 5.35
N LEU A 638 18.90 -12.48 5.34
CA LEU A 638 17.73 -11.83 5.93
C LEU A 638 17.59 -12.01 7.45
N LEU A 639 18.27 -12.98 8.07
CA LEU A 639 18.13 -13.26 9.51
C LEU A 639 18.34 -12.04 10.43
N PRO A 640 19.32 -11.15 10.22
CA PRO A 640 19.48 -9.97 11.07
C PRO A 640 18.39 -8.90 10.85
N LEU A 641 17.74 -8.88 9.68
CA LEU A 641 16.76 -7.83 9.31
C LEU A 641 15.34 -8.15 9.78
N LEU A 642 14.96 -9.44 9.79
CA LEU A 642 13.60 -9.87 10.14
C LEU A 642 13.16 -9.45 11.56
N PRO A 643 14.01 -9.52 12.61
CA PRO A 643 13.65 -9.01 13.93
C PRO A 643 13.40 -7.49 13.95
N ALA A 644 14.20 -6.71 13.23
CA ALA A 644 14.02 -5.25 13.14
C ALA A 644 12.69 -4.89 12.46
N LEU A 645 12.35 -5.58 11.37
CA LEU A 645 11.06 -5.41 10.70
C LEU A 645 9.87 -5.81 11.58
N ALA A 646 9.99 -6.90 12.34
CA ALA A 646 8.96 -7.36 13.27
C ALA A 646 8.82 -6.45 14.51
N ALA A 647 9.85 -5.69 14.86
CA ALA A 647 9.79 -4.74 15.98
C ALA A 647 9.04 -3.44 15.64
N GLN A 648 8.81 -3.14 14.34
CA GLN A 648 8.06 -1.96 13.96
C GLN A 648 6.55 -2.13 14.21
N PRO A 649 5.90 -1.20 14.95
CA PRO A 649 4.46 -1.28 15.23
C PRO A 649 3.58 -1.30 13.97
N ALA A 650 3.99 -0.56 12.92
CA ALA A 650 3.26 -0.51 11.65
C ALA A 650 3.19 -1.87 10.92
N ASN A 651 4.08 -2.81 11.26
CA ASN A 651 4.12 -4.14 10.67
C ASN A 651 3.33 -5.19 11.47
N ALA A 652 2.51 -4.76 12.45
CA ALA A 652 1.67 -5.64 13.26
C ALA A 652 0.86 -6.67 12.45
N PRO A 653 0.25 -6.32 11.29
CA PRO A 653 -0.51 -7.29 10.48
C PRO A 653 0.32 -8.45 9.88
N TYR A 654 1.66 -8.34 9.89
CA TYR A 654 2.56 -9.30 9.23
C TYR A 654 3.44 -10.08 10.23
N LEU A 655 3.25 -9.91 11.54
CA LEU A 655 4.16 -10.43 12.57
C LEU A 655 4.33 -11.94 12.51
N ASP A 656 3.23 -12.68 12.34
CA ASP A 656 3.28 -14.15 12.30
C ASP A 656 4.04 -14.65 11.07
N GLN A 657 3.81 -14.02 9.91
CA GLN A 657 4.51 -14.37 8.68
C GLN A 657 6.00 -14.00 8.73
N LEU A 658 6.37 -12.90 9.39
CA LEU A 658 7.77 -12.52 9.62
C LEU A 658 8.47 -13.49 10.58
N ARG A 659 7.78 -13.92 11.65
CA ARG A 659 8.28 -14.94 12.59
C ARG A 659 8.45 -16.30 11.91
N PHE A 660 7.45 -16.71 11.13
CA PHE A 660 7.53 -17.91 10.30
C PHE A 660 8.71 -17.85 9.33
N LEU A 661 8.85 -16.74 8.58
CA LEU A 661 9.95 -16.58 7.63
C LEU A 661 11.31 -16.66 8.31
N ARG A 662 11.46 -16.06 9.50
CA ARG A 662 12.68 -16.16 10.31
C ARG A 662 12.98 -17.60 10.71
N ALA A 663 11.99 -18.32 11.25
CA ALA A 663 12.16 -19.72 11.62
C ALA A 663 12.51 -20.58 10.39
N PHE A 664 11.85 -20.33 9.27
CA PHE A 664 12.09 -21.03 8.01
C PHE A 664 13.51 -20.80 7.49
N THR A 665 13.99 -19.56 7.48
CA THR A 665 15.38 -19.22 7.12
C THR A 665 16.38 -19.81 8.11
N GLN A 666 16.06 -19.91 9.40
CA GLN A 666 16.93 -20.57 10.38
C GLN A 666 17.02 -22.07 10.12
N HIS A 667 15.92 -22.77 9.85
CA HIS A 667 15.93 -24.23 9.62
C HIS A 667 16.77 -24.58 8.40
N TYR A 668 16.47 -23.98 7.24
CA TYR A 668 17.18 -24.26 5.99
C TYR A 668 18.56 -23.58 5.91
N GLY A 669 18.82 -22.58 6.75
CA GLY A 669 20.13 -21.97 6.95
C GLY A 669 21.06 -22.71 7.93
N GLY A 670 20.66 -23.89 8.40
CA GLY A 670 21.50 -24.73 9.28
C GLY A 670 21.48 -24.34 10.76
N ARG A 671 20.37 -23.77 11.25
CA ARG A 671 20.13 -23.43 12.68
C ARG A 671 18.79 -24.03 13.17
N PRO A 672 18.61 -25.36 13.12
CA PRO A 672 17.33 -26.03 13.43
C PRO A 672 16.82 -25.78 14.86
N VAL A 673 17.71 -25.72 15.85
CA VAL A 673 17.32 -25.49 17.26
C VAL A 673 16.72 -24.09 17.43
N ALA A 674 17.34 -23.08 16.81
CA ALA A 674 16.83 -21.71 16.81
C ALA A 674 15.50 -21.61 16.06
N ALA A 675 15.36 -22.37 14.96
CA ALA A 675 14.12 -22.44 14.18
C ALA A 675 12.95 -23.00 15.01
N GLN A 676 13.17 -24.12 15.71
CA GLN A 676 12.17 -24.72 16.60
C GLN A 676 11.74 -23.74 17.71
N THR A 677 12.69 -23.03 18.30
CA THR A 677 12.40 -22.01 19.33
C THR A 677 11.60 -20.83 18.76
N THR A 678 11.95 -20.37 17.56
CA THR A 678 11.33 -19.20 16.92
C THR A 678 9.89 -19.49 16.46
N ILE A 679 9.61 -20.71 16.00
CA ILE A 679 8.27 -21.10 15.54
C ILE A 679 7.34 -21.54 16.68
N LEU A 680 7.88 -21.92 17.84
CA LEU A 680 7.12 -22.47 18.97
C LEU A 680 5.89 -21.61 19.36
N PRO A 681 5.96 -20.27 19.46
CA PRO A 681 4.78 -19.46 19.80
C PRO A 681 3.65 -19.57 18.77
N LEU A 682 3.96 -19.81 17.50
CA LEU A 682 2.97 -19.98 16.43
C LEU A 682 2.36 -21.40 16.42
N ALA A 683 3.09 -22.38 16.96
CA ALA A 683 2.66 -23.77 17.05
C ALA A 683 2.01 -24.13 18.40
N THR A 684 1.94 -23.18 19.35
CA THR A 684 1.35 -23.38 20.67
C THR A 684 -0.15 -23.01 20.64
N GLY A 685 -1.01 -23.91 21.12
CA GLY A 685 -2.46 -23.71 21.19
C GLY A 685 -3.25 -24.72 20.36
N SER A 686 -4.50 -24.39 20.07
CA SER A 686 -5.45 -25.24 19.32
C SER A 686 -6.11 -24.44 18.19
N GLY A 687 -6.25 -25.06 17.03
CA GLY A 687 -6.97 -24.52 15.88
C GLY A 687 -6.24 -24.64 14.54
N PRO A 688 -6.91 -24.36 13.41
CA PRO A 688 -6.37 -24.65 12.08
C PRO A 688 -5.08 -23.88 11.72
N ALA A 689 -4.94 -22.64 12.18
CA ALA A 689 -3.73 -21.84 11.94
C ALA A 689 -2.53 -22.40 12.70
N THR A 690 -2.73 -22.80 13.97
CA THR A 690 -1.71 -23.45 14.80
C THR A 690 -1.35 -24.83 14.23
N ALA A 691 -2.34 -25.58 13.73
CA ALA A 691 -2.16 -26.89 13.12
C ALA A 691 -1.18 -26.87 11.93
N TYR A 692 -1.19 -25.79 11.14
CA TYR A 692 -0.22 -25.60 10.06
C TYR A 692 1.23 -25.55 10.59
N TYR A 693 1.48 -24.78 11.64
CA TYR A 693 2.82 -24.66 12.23
C TYR A 693 3.26 -25.91 12.99
N GLN A 694 2.32 -26.62 13.63
CA GLN A 694 2.58 -27.95 14.24
C GLN A 694 2.96 -28.98 13.18
N GLN A 695 2.28 -28.99 12.03
CA GLN A 695 2.64 -29.86 10.92
C GLN A 695 4.06 -29.55 10.42
N LEU A 696 4.40 -28.27 10.27
CA LEU A 696 5.74 -27.84 9.84
C LEU A 696 6.81 -28.29 10.84
N GLN A 697 6.59 -28.08 12.14
CA GLN A 697 7.49 -28.56 13.19
C GLN A 697 7.68 -30.07 13.11
N GLY A 698 6.60 -30.83 12.94
CA GLY A 698 6.64 -32.28 12.78
C GLY A 698 7.44 -32.74 11.55
N LEU A 699 7.27 -32.07 10.42
CA LEU A 699 8.08 -32.30 9.22
C LEU A 699 9.56 -31.98 9.44
N TRP A 700 9.87 -30.88 10.13
CA TRP A 700 11.25 -30.53 10.48
C TRP A 700 11.88 -31.52 11.46
N LEU A 701 11.10 -32.09 12.38
CA LEU A 701 11.57 -33.18 13.26
C LEU A 701 11.88 -34.45 12.47
N LEU A 702 11.07 -34.81 11.46
CA LEU A 702 11.40 -35.90 10.53
C LEU A 702 12.68 -35.62 9.74
N ASP A 703 12.86 -34.38 9.26
CA ASP A 703 14.07 -33.93 8.56
C ASP A 703 15.32 -34.05 9.45
N GLN A 704 15.15 -33.80 10.76
CA GLN A 704 16.18 -33.97 11.80
C GLN A 704 16.36 -35.42 12.27
N HIS A 705 15.66 -36.39 11.66
CA HIS A 705 15.69 -37.82 12.02
C HIS A 705 15.17 -38.12 13.43
N LEU A 706 14.17 -37.36 13.88
CA LEU A 706 13.50 -37.51 15.18
C LEU A 706 12.05 -37.98 15.01
N PRO A 707 11.81 -39.25 14.63
CA PRO A 707 10.47 -39.73 14.26
C PRO A 707 9.49 -39.77 15.45
N ALA A 708 9.97 -39.99 16.67
CA ALA A 708 9.13 -40.04 17.86
C ALA A 708 8.47 -38.70 18.24
N PRO A 709 9.24 -37.61 18.45
CA PRO A 709 8.62 -36.31 18.68
C PRO A 709 7.89 -35.80 17.43
N ALA A 710 8.30 -36.19 16.22
CA ALA A 710 7.57 -35.88 15.01
C ALA A 710 6.16 -36.48 15.01
N ALA A 711 6.02 -37.77 15.35
CA ALA A 711 4.73 -38.46 15.39
C ALA A 711 3.75 -37.74 16.32
N LEU A 712 4.20 -37.35 17.52
CA LEU A 712 3.39 -36.60 18.48
C LEU A 712 2.95 -35.24 17.92
N ARG A 713 3.88 -34.45 17.36
CA ARG A 713 3.56 -33.12 16.82
C ARG A 713 2.66 -33.17 15.58
N LEU A 714 2.81 -34.20 14.76
CA LEU A 714 1.96 -34.40 13.58
C LEU A 714 0.56 -34.89 13.96
N GLN A 715 0.45 -35.70 15.02
CA GLN A 715 -0.83 -36.06 15.62
C GLN A 715 -1.56 -34.82 16.15
N GLU A 716 -0.89 -33.96 16.92
CA GLU A 716 -1.46 -32.68 17.40
C GLU A 716 -1.96 -31.82 16.23
N ALA A 717 -1.16 -31.70 15.16
CA ALA A 717 -1.54 -30.97 13.96
C ALA A 717 -2.81 -31.56 13.30
N ARG A 718 -2.91 -32.88 13.20
CA ARG A 718 -4.09 -33.56 12.65
C ARG A 718 -5.32 -33.33 13.51
N GLU A 719 -5.19 -33.45 14.83
CA GLU A 719 -6.26 -33.23 15.81
C GLU A 719 -6.75 -31.78 15.80
N ASN A 720 -5.85 -30.82 15.57
CA ASN A 720 -6.16 -29.40 15.41
C ASN A 720 -6.67 -29.01 14.01
N GLY A 721 -6.91 -29.99 13.12
CA GLY A 721 -7.59 -29.80 11.84
C GLY A 721 -6.72 -29.81 10.58
N SER A 722 -5.42 -30.15 10.68
CA SER A 722 -4.56 -30.27 9.50
C SER A 722 -4.61 -31.67 8.88
N ALA A 723 -5.47 -31.86 7.87
CA ALA A 723 -5.55 -33.12 7.12
C ALA A 723 -4.23 -33.55 6.43
N PRO A 724 -3.40 -32.63 5.87
CA PRO A 724 -2.11 -33.00 5.28
C PRO A 724 -1.08 -33.58 6.25
N ALA A 725 -1.26 -33.41 7.57
CA ALA A 725 -0.36 -33.94 8.59
C ALA A 725 -0.41 -35.48 8.72
N ALA A 726 -1.51 -36.11 8.29
CA ALA A 726 -1.72 -37.55 8.46
C ALA A 726 -0.67 -38.43 7.74
N LEU A 727 -0.25 -38.06 6.53
CA LEU A 727 0.73 -38.87 5.80
C LEU A 727 2.13 -38.80 6.48
N PRO A 728 2.68 -37.61 6.79
CA PRO A 728 3.88 -37.50 7.60
C PRO A 728 3.77 -38.21 8.97
N GLU A 729 2.63 -38.10 9.67
CA GLU A 729 2.39 -38.78 10.95
C GLU A 729 2.53 -40.30 10.80
N ALA A 730 1.93 -40.86 9.75
CA ALA A 730 2.02 -42.30 9.48
C ALA A 730 3.46 -42.75 9.18
N TYR A 731 4.24 -41.94 8.46
CA TYR A 731 5.68 -42.21 8.27
C TYR A 731 6.45 -42.14 9.60
N ALA A 732 6.16 -41.15 10.44
CA ALA A 732 6.78 -41.00 11.75
C ALA A 732 6.48 -42.21 12.66
N LEU A 733 5.21 -42.63 12.74
CA LEU A 733 4.77 -43.81 13.49
C LEU A 733 5.45 -45.09 12.99
N ALA A 734 5.54 -45.26 11.67
CA ALA A 734 6.22 -46.40 11.07
C ALA A 734 7.70 -46.47 11.47
N LEU A 735 8.41 -45.33 11.46
CA LEU A 735 9.81 -45.23 11.89
C LEU A 735 10.01 -45.47 13.40
N THR A 736 8.96 -45.34 14.21
CA THR A 736 8.98 -45.68 15.66
C THR A 736 8.53 -47.11 15.96
N ASN A 737 8.54 -48.00 14.97
CA ASN A 737 8.10 -49.39 15.10
C ASN A 737 6.64 -49.54 15.55
N GLN A 738 5.74 -48.69 15.04
CA GLN A 738 4.29 -48.76 15.26
C GLN A 738 3.52 -48.95 13.94
N PRO A 739 3.70 -50.09 13.24
CA PRO A 739 3.16 -50.30 11.89
C PRO A 739 1.63 -50.28 11.84
N ASP A 740 0.95 -50.74 12.90
CA ASP A 740 -0.52 -50.82 12.95
C ASP A 740 -1.16 -49.43 13.03
N SER A 741 -0.67 -48.60 13.96
CA SER A 741 -1.05 -47.19 14.10
C SER A 741 -0.73 -46.43 12.81
N ALA A 742 0.44 -46.65 12.22
CA ALA A 742 0.84 -46.05 10.96
C ALA A 742 -0.13 -46.41 9.82
N ARG A 743 -0.57 -47.68 9.70
CA ARG A 743 -1.57 -48.09 8.70
C ARG A 743 -2.92 -47.40 8.93
N GLN A 744 -3.37 -47.30 10.18
CA GLN A 744 -4.64 -46.66 10.51
C GLN A 744 -4.65 -45.18 10.10
N VAL A 745 -3.58 -44.46 10.40
CA VAL A 745 -3.43 -43.04 10.03
C VAL A 745 -3.26 -42.89 8.52
N ALA A 746 -2.43 -43.72 7.87
CA ALA A 746 -2.19 -43.65 6.42
C ALA A 746 -3.47 -43.87 5.59
N ARG A 747 -4.39 -44.74 6.04
CA ARG A 747 -5.70 -44.95 5.38
C ARG A 747 -6.61 -43.73 5.43
N ARG A 748 -6.42 -42.86 6.42
CA ARG A 748 -7.17 -41.60 6.57
C ARG A 748 -6.50 -40.42 5.87
N ALA A 749 -5.25 -40.59 5.40
CA ALA A 749 -4.53 -39.56 4.69
C ALA A 749 -5.04 -39.38 3.24
N PRO A 750 -4.89 -38.19 2.64
CA PRO A 750 -5.22 -37.96 1.24
C PRO A 750 -4.49 -38.94 0.31
N ALA A 751 -5.22 -39.47 -0.68
CA ALA A 751 -4.68 -40.44 -1.63
C ALA A 751 -3.48 -39.85 -2.38
N SER A 752 -2.32 -40.51 -2.27
CA SER A 752 -1.09 -40.11 -2.93
C SER A 752 -0.24 -41.33 -3.30
N PRO A 753 0.68 -41.23 -4.28
CA PRO A 753 1.62 -42.30 -4.59
C PRO A 753 2.45 -42.72 -3.38
N ALA A 754 2.89 -41.75 -2.56
CA ALA A 754 3.62 -42.02 -1.32
C ALA A 754 2.75 -42.76 -0.29
N GLY A 755 1.49 -42.38 -0.11
CA GLY A 755 0.56 -43.09 0.78
C GLY A 755 0.30 -44.55 0.36
N ARG A 756 0.16 -44.81 -0.95
CA ARG A 756 0.06 -46.19 -1.46
C ARG A 756 1.32 -47.00 -1.22
N LEU A 757 2.49 -46.41 -1.46
CA LEU A 757 3.77 -47.05 -1.20
C LEU A 757 3.97 -47.36 0.29
N LEU A 758 3.58 -46.43 1.17
CA LEU A 758 3.59 -46.62 2.62
C LEU A 758 2.70 -47.79 3.03
N LEU A 759 1.44 -47.81 2.59
CA LEU A 759 0.51 -48.90 2.93
C LEU A 759 1.00 -50.26 2.44
N ALA A 760 1.58 -50.32 1.23
CA ALA A 760 2.19 -51.54 0.71
C ALA A 760 3.38 -52.01 1.57
N ALA A 761 4.29 -51.08 1.93
CA ALA A 761 5.44 -51.39 2.80
C ALA A 761 5.05 -51.81 4.23
N LEU A 762 3.87 -51.38 4.69
CA LEU A 762 3.34 -51.72 6.01
C LEU A 762 2.46 -52.98 6.01
N ALA A 763 2.27 -53.67 4.88
CA ALA A 763 1.41 -54.85 4.81
C ALA A 763 1.91 -55.96 5.78
N PRO A 764 1.03 -56.59 6.59
CA PRO A 764 1.43 -57.58 7.60
C PRO A 764 2.17 -58.79 7.01
N ASP A 765 1.73 -59.25 5.84
CA ASP A 765 2.22 -60.42 5.10
C ASP A 765 3.46 -60.12 4.24
N LEU A 766 3.88 -58.85 4.15
CA LEU A 766 4.99 -58.45 3.27
C LEU A 766 6.31 -59.18 3.61
N ARG A 767 6.52 -59.53 4.88
CA ARG A 767 7.72 -60.28 5.29
C ARG A 767 7.81 -61.64 4.58
N THR A 768 6.68 -62.32 4.39
CA THR A 768 6.62 -63.60 3.70
C THR A 768 6.69 -63.48 2.17
N SER A 769 6.19 -62.36 1.62
CA SER A 769 6.19 -62.08 0.18
C SER A 769 7.30 -61.13 -0.28
N TYR A 770 8.28 -60.81 0.58
CA TYR A 770 9.30 -59.79 0.35
C TYR A 770 10.07 -59.98 -0.97
N GLY A 771 10.41 -61.23 -1.32
CA GLY A 771 11.12 -61.55 -2.56
C GLY A 771 10.32 -61.31 -3.85
N GLN A 772 8.99 -61.26 -3.76
CA GLN A 772 8.07 -61.07 -4.88
C GLN A 772 7.61 -59.61 -5.02
N ALA A 773 7.85 -58.78 -4.01
CA ALA A 773 7.44 -57.38 -4.01
C ALA A 773 8.30 -56.53 -4.96
N PRO A 774 7.73 -55.46 -5.57
CA PRO A 774 8.51 -54.51 -6.35
C PRO A 774 9.65 -53.88 -5.54
N ASP A 775 10.77 -53.56 -6.19
CA ASP A 775 11.95 -52.98 -5.53
C ASP A 775 11.62 -51.72 -4.72
N SER A 776 10.70 -50.87 -5.18
CA SER A 776 10.26 -49.69 -4.42
C SER A 776 9.61 -50.04 -3.08
N VAL A 777 8.78 -51.10 -3.04
CA VAL A 777 8.13 -51.59 -1.82
C VAL A 777 9.16 -52.25 -0.91
N ARG A 778 10.05 -53.07 -1.47
CA ARG A 778 11.14 -53.73 -0.72
C ARG A 778 12.05 -52.72 -0.04
N VAL A 779 12.47 -51.69 -0.76
CA VAL A 779 13.31 -50.61 -0.23
C VAL A 779 12.59 -49.81 0.84
N GLN A 780 11.32 -49.47 0.62
CA GLN A 780 10.55 -48.74 1.62
C GLN A 780 10.28 -49.58 2.88
N TYR A 781 10.09 -50.90 2.73
CA TYR A 781 10.02 -51.83 3.86
C TYR A 781 11.31 -51.82 4.67
N LEU A 782 12.47 -51.91 4.02
CA LEU A 782 13.76 -51.84 4.73
C LEU A 782 13.91 -50.52 5.51
N VAL A 783 13.54 -49.39 4.89
CA VAL A 783 13.56 -48.07 5.56
C VAL A 783 12.71 -48.06 6.82
N LEU A 784 11.48 -48.56 6.76
CA LEU A 784 10.49 -48.40 7.84
C LEU A 784 10.51 -49.52 8.87
N ARG A 785 10.73 -50.78 8.45
CA ARG A 785 10.54 -52.01 9.24
C ARG A 785 11.76 -52.93 9.19
N GLY A 786 12.92 -52.42 8.78
CA GLY A 786 14.14 -53.24 8.67
C GLY A 786 14.63 -53.80 10.01
N ASP A 787 14.23 -53.20 11.13
CA ASP A 787 14.46 -53.69 12.50
C ASP A 787 13.79 -55.03 12.81
N GLU A 788 12.76 -55.43 12.05
CA GLU A 788 12.15 -56.76 12.18
C GLU A 788 13.03 -57.90 11.63
N LEU A 789 14.08 -57.56 10.87
CA LEU A 789 15.02 -58.51 10.31
C LEU A 789 16.25 -58.67 11.22
N PRO A 790 16.78 -59.90 11.36
CA PRO A 790 18.04 -60.10 12.08
C PRO A 790 19.17 -59.34 11.36
N THR A 791 20.13 -58.81 12.12
CA THR A 791 21.21 -57.95 11.59
C THR A 791 21.96 -58.58 10.42
N ALA A 792 22.20 -59.90 10.46
CA ALA A 792 22.89 -60.63 9.39
C ALA A 792 22.13 -60.64 8.05
N ALA A 793 20.81 -60.45 8.06
CA ALA A 793 19.97 -60.45 6.85
C ALA A 793 19.82 -59.05 6.21
N LEU A 794 20.22 -57.97 6.89
CA LEU A 794 19.98 -56.59 6.44
C LEU A 794 20.72 -56.22 5.15
N LEU A 795 22.04 -56.45 5.11
CA LEU A 795 22.85 -56.13 3.93
C LEU A 795 22.54 -57.03 2.73
N PRO A 796 22.35 -58.36 2.89
CA PRO A 796 21.86 -59.21 1.80
C PRO A 796 20.51 -58.76 1.25
N ALA A 797 19.56 -58.39 2.12
CA ALA A 797 18.24 -57.92 1.71
C ALA A 797 18.31 -56.60 0.92
N ALA A 798 19.20 -55.69 1.29
CA ALA A 798 19.45 -54.46 0.55
C ALA A 798 20.19 -54.72 -0.78
N ALA A 799 21.18 -55.61 -0.80
CA ALA A 799 21.94 -55.97 -2.00
C ALA A 799 21.08 -56.65 -3.06
N GLY A 800 20.03 -57.36 -2.65
CA GLY A 800 19.06 -58.02 -3.53
C GLY A 800 18.08 -57.09 -4.27
N VAL A 801 18.19 -55.76 -4.11
CA VAL A 801 17.44 -54.76 -4.88
C VAL A 801 18.12 -54.55 -6.23
N ALA A 802 17.43 -54.70 -7.36
CA ALA A 802 18.03 -54.68 -8.69
C ALA A 802 18.47 -53.27 -9.12
N ASP A 803 17.61 -52.25 -8.91
CA ASP A 803 17.91 -50.86 -9.25
C ASP A 803 19.03 -50.28 -8.35
N PRO A 804 20.16 -49.80 -8.93
CA PRO A 804 21.28 -49.25 -8.16
C PRO A 804 20.92 -48.03 -7.29
N ALA A 805 20.03 -47.15 -7.75
CA ALA A 805 19.60 -45.96 -7.02
C ALA A 805 18.71 -46.32 -5.83
N LEU A 806 17.80 -47.28 -6.02
CA LEU A 806 16.98 -47.81 -4.92
C LEU A 806 17.81 -48.63 -3.92
N ARG A 807 18.77 -49.42 -4.41
CA ARG A 807 19.73 -50.15 -3.58
C ARG A 807 20.53 -49.21 -2.69
N ALA A 808 20.96 -48.06 -3.22
CA ALA A 808 21.63 -47.01 -2.45
C ALA A 808 20.74 -46.44 -1.32
N VAL A 809 19.43 -46.31 -1.53
CA VAL A 809 18.48 -45.90 -0.48
C VAL A 809 18.37 -46.99 0.60
N ALA A 810 18.18 -48.24 0.20
CA ALA A 810 18.08 -49.38 1.11
C ALA A 810 19.34 -49.53 1.98
N LEU A 811 20.53 -49.47 1.36
CA LEU A 811 21.81 -49.54 2.07
C LEU A 811 21.97 -48.42 3.09
N ARG A 812 21.68 -47.16 2.70
CA ARG A 812 21.78 -46.01 3.63
C ARG A 812 20.87 -46.15 4.84
N ALA A 813 19.70 -46.76 4.68
CA ALA A 813 18.78 -46.99 5.79
C ALA A 813 19.25 -48.10 6.74
N GLN A 814 19.93 -49.14 6.23
CA GLN A 814 20.33 -50.29 7.06
C GLN A 814 21.74 -50.18 7.66
N LEU A 815 22.66 -49.48 6.99
CA LEU A 815 24.06 -49.39 7.45
C LEU A 815 24.23 -48.83 8.88
N PRO A 816 23.45 -47.83 9.35
CA PRO A 816 23.51 -47.41 10.75
C PRO A 816 23.25 -48.55 11.74
N ARG A 817 22.24 -49.39 11.49
CA ARG A 817 21.91 -50.54 12.35
C ARG A 817 23.03 -51.58 12.38
N VAL A 818 23.64 -51.85 11.22
CA VAL A 818 24.76 -52.79 11.10
C VAL A 818 26.03 -52.24 11.78
N LEU A 819 26.25 -50.92 11.70
CA LEU A 819 27.31 -50.21 12.44
C LEU A 819 27.11 -50.30 13.96
N GLU A 820 25.87 -50.17 14.43
CA GLU A 820 25.51 -50.29 15.85
C GLU A 820 25.75 -51.68 16.41
N ALA A 821 25.49 -52.72 15.62
CA ALA A 821 25.77 -54.11 15.97
C ALA A 821 27.28 -54.48 15.91
N GLY A 822 28.17 -53.54 15.62
CA GLY A 822 29.63 -53.75 15.64
C GLY A 822 30.20 -54.47 14.42
N GLN A 823 29.43 -54.69 13.35
CA GLN A 823 29.87 -55.42 12.14
C GLN A 823 30.67 -54.53 11.16
N LEU A 824 31.79 -53.96 11.62
CA LEU A 824 32.55 -52.93 10.89
C LEU A 824 33.07 -53.39 9.52
N ALA A 825 33.48 -54.67 9.39
CA ALA A 825 34.00 -55.22 8.13
C ALA A 825 32.92 -55.25 7.03
N ALA A 826 31.70 -55.67 7.38
CA ALA A 826 30.58 -55.73 6.45
C ALA A 826 30.16 -54.32 5.99
N VAL A 827 30.19 -53.34 6.90
CA VAL A 827 29.94 -51.93 6.58
C VAL A 827 31.01 -51.38 5.63
N ARG A 828 32.29 -51.66 5.89
CA ARG A 828 33.40 -51.24 5.02
C ARG A 828 33.23 -51.77 3.59
N GLN A 829 32.86 -53.04 3.46
CA GLN A 829 32.60 -53.66 2.16
C GLN A 829 31.40 -53.01 1.45
N ALA A 830 30.30 -52.75 2.16
CA ALA A 830 29.13 -52.09 1.61
C ALA A 830 29.40 -50.64 1.18
N LEU A 831 30.30 -49.92 1.88
CA LEU A 831 30.69 -48.56 1.54
C LEU A 831 31.70 -48.46 0.38
N ALA A 832 32.29 -49.58 -0.06
CA ALA A 832 33.22 -49.59 -1.19
C ALA A 832 32.55 -49.20 -2.52
N SER A 833 31.24 -49.47 -2.66
CA SER A 833 30.44 -49.10 -3.84
C SER A 833 29.79 -47.71 -3.73
N ALA A 834 30.02 -46.97 -2.64
CA ALA A 834 29.44 -45.65 -2.43
C ALA A 834 30.22 -44.53 -3.14
N PRO A 835 29.57 -43.40 -3.52
CA PRO A 835 30.21 -42.26 -4.18
C PRO A 835 31.44 -41.73 -3.44
N LYS A 836 32.45 -41.24 -4.14
CA LYS A 836 33.70 -40.76 -3.53
C LYS A 836 33.43 -39.60 -2.57
N PRO A 837 34.22 -39.41 -1.50
CA PRO A 837 33.91 -38.42 -0.47
C PRO A 837 33.66 -36.98 -0.96
N ALA A 838 34.35 -36.56 -2.02
CA ALA A 838 34.21 -35.21 -2.59
C ALA A 838 32.93 -35.04 -3.44
N ASP A 839 32.26 -36.11 -3.85
CA ASP A 839 31.11 -36.04 -4.76
C ASP A 839 29.92 -35.31 -4.11
N ALA A 840 29.11 -34.63 -4.93
CA ALA A 840 27.95 -33.86 -4.44
C ALA A 840 26.90 -34.71 -3.71
N THR A 841 26.78 -35.99 -4.08
CA THR A 841 25.83 -36.97 -3.51
C THR A 841 26.43 -37.78 -2.36
N ALA A 842 27.72 -37.60 -2.05
CA ALA A 842 28.42 -38.38 -1.04
C ALA A 842 28.06 -38.01 0.40
N SER A 843 27.37 -36.90 0.63
CA SER A 843 27.12 -36.38 1.98
C SER A 843 26.54 -37.39 2.99
N PRO A 844 25.45 -38.13 2.72
CA PRO A 844 24.95 -39.15 3.66
C PRO A 844 25.93 -40.34 3.81
N TRP A 845 26.67 -40.68 2.76
CA TRP A 845 27.69 -41.73 2.81
C TRP A 845 28.90 -41.34 3.64
N ASN A 846 29.27 -40.06 3.62
CA ASN A 846 30.36 -39.52 4.43
C ASN A 846 30.04 -39.54 5.93
N VAL A 847 28.76 -39.41 6.31
CA VAL A 847 28.36 -39.64 7.71
C VAL A 847 28.65 -41.08 8.11
N LEU A 848 28.24 -42.06 7.30
CA LEU A 848 28.50 -43.49 7.56
C LEU A 848 30.00 -43.84 7.58
N ARG A 849 30.79 -43.24 6.67
CA ARG A 849 32.26 -43.39 6.66
C ARG A 849 32.89 -42.83 7.93
N GLY A 850 32.49 -41.63 8.34
CA GLY A 850 33.04 -41.02 9.54
C GLY A 850 32.73 -41.84 10.80
N GLU A 851 31.51 -42.35 10.93
CA GLU A 851 31.13 -43.27 12.01
C GLU A 851 31.95 -44.57 11.99
N LEU A 852 32.13 -45.18 10.82
CA LEU A 852 33.00 -46.35 10.65
C LEU A 852 34.43 -46.05 11.11
N TYR A 853 35.00 -44.91 10.71
CA TYR A 853 36.36 -44.54 11.06
C TYR A 853 36.53 -44.20 12.54
N VAL A 854 35.56 -43.52 13.16
CA VAL A 854 35.59 -43.25 14.61
C VAL A 854 35.52 -44.55 15.40
N ARG A 855 34.56 -45.44 15.09
CA ARG A 855 34.40 -46.74 15.80
C ARG A 855 35.57 -47.68 15.56
N GLY A 856 36.12 -47.68 14.35
CA GLY A 856 37.30 -48.47 13.96
C GLY A 856 38.64 -47.84 14.35
N ARG A 857 38.66 -46.64 14.97
CA ARG A 857 39.86 -45.86 15.32
C ARG A 857 40.79 -45.58 14.13
N GLN A 858 40.22 -45.36 12.95
CA GLN A 858 40.93 -45.07 11.69
C GLN A 858 41.12 -43.56 11.50
N TRP A 859 41.98 -42.97 12.34
CA TRP A 859 42.16 -41.52 12.42
C TRP A 859 42.69 -40.84 11.13
N PRO A 860 43.65 -41.42 10.38
CA PRO A 860 44.12 -40.83 9.12
C PRO A 860 43.00 -40.66 8.09
N GLU A 861 42.17 -41.68 7.90
CA GLU A 861 41.05 -41.70 6.97
C GLU A 861 39.95 -40.72 7.41
N LEU A 862 39.69 -40.63 8.72
CA LEU A 862 38.77 -39.64 9.28
C LEU A 862 39.25 -38.21 9.01
N ARG A 863 40.55 -37.94 9.16
CA ARG A 863 41.14 -36.62 8.89
C ARG A 863 40.96 -36.23 7.42
N GLN A 864 41.23 -37.15 6.50
CA GLN A 864 41.03 -36.92 5.07
C GLN A 864 39.56 -36.65 4.75
N LEU A 865 38.64 -37.45 5.32
CA LEU A 865 37.20 -37.28 5.14
C LEU A 865 36.70 -35.93 5.64
N VAL A 866 37.16 -35.47 6.81
CA VAL A 866 36.77 -34.18 7.38
C VAL A 866 37.29 -33.00 6.55
N GLN A 867 38.46 -33.14 5.91
CA GLN A 867 39.04 -32.09 5.08
C GLN A 867 38.40 -32.01 3.69
N GLN A 868 38.22 -33.16 3.03
CA GLN A 868 37.86 -33.25 1.60
C GLN A 868 36.42 -33.72 1.35
N GLY A 869 35.73 -34.22 2.38
CA GLY A 869 34.38 -34.76 2.26
C GLY A 869 33.31 -33.68 2.17
N THR A 870 32.31 -33.92 1.32
CA THR A 870 31.12 -33.09 1.22
C THR A 870 30.15 -33.40 2.38
N PHE A 871 29.75 -32.37 3.13
CA PHE A 871 28.72 -32.44 4.18
C PHE A 871 27.70 -31.31 3.96
N ARG A 872 26.44 -31.64 3.68
CA ARG A 872 25.36 -30.69 3.37
C ARG A 872 24.21 -30.81 4.36
N GLY A 873 23.47 -29.72 4.58
CA GLY A 873 22.34 -29.68 5.51
C GLY A 873 22.75 -30.13 6.92
N PHE A 874 21.95 -30.99 7.55
CA PHE A 874 22.22 -31.53 8.88
C PHE A 874 23.50 -32.35 9.00
N HIS A 875 24.04 -32.88 7.89
CA HIS A 875 25.32 -33.60 7.93
C HIS A 875 26.51 -32.69 8.27
N ALA A 876 26.37 -31.37 8.17
CA ALA A 876 27.40 -30.44 8.63
C ALA A 876 27.70 -30.61 10.13
N PHE A 877 26.69 -30.95 10.93
CA PHE A 877 26.86 -31.24 12.37
C PHE A 877 27.62 -32.54 12.61
N GLN A 878 27.50 -33.52 11.71
CA GLN A 878 28.30 -34.75 11.78
C GLN A 878 29.78 -34.47 11.50
N ARG A 879 30.09 -33.55 10.59
CA ARG A 879 31.47 -33.07 10.39
C ARG A 879 32.02 -32.39 11.65
N LEU A 880 31.19 -31.61 12.36
CA LEU A 880 31.58 -31.00 13.63
C LEU A 880 31.91 -32.07 14.69
N TYR A 881 31.07 -33.09 14.81
CA TYR A 881 31.35 -34.25 15.66
C TYR A 881 32.68 -34.93 15.30
N PHE A 882 32.93 -35.23 14.02
CA PHE A 882 34.17 -35.86 13.59
C PHE A 882 35.42 -34.99 13.85
N ARG A 883 35.30 -33.66 13.75
CA ARG A 883 36.37 -32.73 14.16
C ARG A 883 36.65 -32.80 15.66
N ALA A 884 35.61 -32.88 16.49
CA ALA A 884 35.75 -33.01 17.92
C ALA A 884 36.46 -34.32 18.29
N ALA A 885 36.08 -35.43 17.66
CA ALA A 885 36.72 -36.74 17.85
C ALA A 885 38.18 -36.76 17.41
N LEU A 886 38.52 -36.09 16.30
CA LEU A 886 39.93 -35.92 15.87
C LEU A 886 40.73 -35.08 16.86
N ALA A 887 40.19 -33.96 17.35
CA ALA A 887 40.87 -33.13 18.35
C ALA A 887 41.11 -33.90 19.65
N GLU A 888 40.17 -34.77 20.06
CA GLU A 888 40.36 -35.67 21.19
C GLU A 888 41.49 -36.67 20.93
N ALA A 889 41.48 -37.35 19.76
CA ALA A 889 42.51 -38.32 19.39
C ALA A 889 43.90 -37.69 19.27
N ASP A 890 43.99 -36.44 18.79
CA ASP A 890 45.20 -35.65 18.66
C ASP A 890 45.66 -35.03 20.00
N LYS A 891 45.01 -35.37 21.12
CA LYS A 891 45.30 -34.90 22.48
C LYS A 891 45.23 -33.37 22.61
N GLN A 892 44.23 -32.75 21.99
CA GLN A 892 43.92 -31.31 22.06
C GLN A 892 42.65 -31.05 22.90
N PRO A 893 42.74 -31.18 24.23
CA PRO A 893 41.57 -31.25 25.11
C PRO A 893 40.70 -29.98 25.13
N GLU A 894 41.29 -28.79 25.03
CA GLU A 894 40.49 -27.55 24.99
C GLU A 894 39.71 -27.42 23.68
N GLN A 895 40.35 -27.77 22.56
CA GLN A 895 39.70 -27.71 21.26
C GLN A 895 38.59 -28.75 21.14
N ALA A 896 38.83 -29.98 21.62
CA ALA A 896 37.81 -31.02 21.70
C ALA A 896 36.62 -30.57 22.56
N ALA A 897 36.87 -30.00 23.75
CA ALA A 897 35.82 -29.48 24.63
C ALA A 897 34.99 -28.38 23.96
N ARG A 898 35.64 -27.42 23.27
CA ARG A 898 34.93 -26.34 22.53
C ARG A 898 34.05 -26.90 21.41
N LEU A 899 34.57 -27.83 20.61
CA LEU A 899 33.83 -28.44 19.49
C LEU A 899 32.66 -29.31 19.98
N TYR A 900 32.84 -30.07 21.05
CA TYR A 900 31.76 -30.84 21.66
C TYR A 900 30.69 -29.94 22.28
N ALA A 901 31.07 -28.86 22.97
CA ALA A 901 30.12 -27.88 23.49
C ALA A 901 29.31 -27.20 22.37
N GLU A 902 29.96 -26.86 21.25
CA GLU A 902 29.30 -26.34 20.05
C GLU A 902 28.31 -27.36 19.47
N LEU A 903 28.71 -28.63 19.35
CA LEU A 903 27.85 -29.71 18.87
C LEU A 903 26.60 -29.87 19.75
N VAL A 904 26.77 -29.88 21.07
CA VAL A 904 25.67 -30.01 22.04
C VAL A 904 24.69 -28.84 21.93
N ARG A 905 25.18 -27.64 21.62
CA ARG A 905 24.35 -26.44 21.46
C ARG A 905 23.58 -26.42 20.14
N GLU A 906 24.26 -26.72 19.04
CA GLU A 906 23.71 -26.55 17.68
C GLU A 906 22.96 -27.79 17.16
N ALA A 907 23.33 -28.98 17.64
CA ALA A 907 22.76 -30.27 17.22
C ALA A 907 22.54 -31.24 18.41
N PRO A 908 21.68 -30.89 19.39
CA PRO A 908 21.32 -31.77 20.51
C PRO A 908 20.54 -33.03 20.09
N PHE A 909 20.28 -33.22 18.81
CA PHE A 909 19.67 -34.42 18.22
C PHE A 909 20.72 -35.40 17.65
N GLY A 910 22.01 -35.04 17.60
CA GLY A 910 23.08 -35.87 17.05
C GLY A 910 23.54 -36.96 18.02
N GLU A 911 22.82 -38.09 18.07
CA GLU A 911 22.97 -39.15 19.08
C GLU A 911 24.43 -39.58 19.35
N ASN A 912 25.13 -40.09 18.34
CA ASN A 912 26.50 -40.60 18.50
C ASN A 912 27.49 -39.52 18.96
N GLY A 913 27.30 -38.29 18.47
CA GLY A 913 28.15 -37.17 18.83
C GLY A 913 27.98 -36.72 20.27
N LEU A 914 26.75 -36.77 20.80
CA LEU A 914 26.48 -36.50 22.22
C LEU A 914 27.01 -37.62 23.13
N VAL A 915 26.86 -38.89 22.72
CA VAL A 915 27.45 -40.02 23.46
C VAL A 915 28.98 -39.87 23.52
N ALA A 916 29.61 -39.49 22.41
CA ALA A 916 31.05 -39.23 22.37
C ALA A 916 31.47 -38.04 23.24
N ALA A 917 30.72 -36.93 23.20
CA ALA A 917 30.94 -35.77 24.06
C ALA A 917 30.86 -36.14 25.56
N ALA A 918 29.84 -36.91 25.95
CA ALA A 918 29.69 -37.38 27.31
C ALA A 918 30.82 -38.33 27.73
N ALA A 919 31.26 -39.22 26.83
CA ALA A 919 32.40 -40.09 27.07
C ALA A 919 33.71 -39.31 27.24
N PHE A 920 33.91 -38.23 26.48
CA PHE A 920 35.05 -37.31 26.64
C PHE A 920 35.06 -36.66 28.03
N HIS A 921 33.94 -36.12 28.49
CA HIS A 921 33.83 -35.56 29.84
C HIS A 921 34.02 -36.61 30.93
N THR A 922 33.47 -37.81 30.76
CA THR A 922 33.64 -38.94 31.69
C THR A 922 35.12 -39.34 31.83
N ARG A 923 35.89 -39.39 30.73
CA ARG A 923 37.34 -39.68 30.76
C ARG A 923 38.14 -38.63 31.54
N ARG A 924 37.61 -37.41 31.66
CA ARG A 924 38.21 -36.31 32.41
C ARG A 924 37.68 -36.18 33.84
N GLN A 925 36.88 -37.16 34.29
CA GLN A 925 36.22 -37.16 35.60
C GLN A 925 35.22 -35.99 35.80
N ASP A 926 34.77 -35.36 34.71
CA ASP A 926 33.73 -34.33 34.72
C ASP A 926 32.35 -34.99 34.52
N PHE A 927 31.91 -35.73 35.53
CA PHE A 927 30.69 -36.54 35.45
C PHE A 927 29.43 -35.69 35.34
N ALA A 928 29.42 -34.48 35.93
CA ALA A 928 28.30 -33.55 35.85
C ALA A 928 28.09 -33.04 34.42
N ALA A 929 29.16 -32.65 33.70
CA ALA A 929 29.04 -32.25 32.30
C ALA A 929 28.60 -33.42 31.41
N ALA A 930 29.14 -34.63 31.63
CA ALA A 930 28.73 -35.82 30.89
C ALA A 930 27.23 -36.11 31.05
N TYR A 931 26.72 -36.03 32.28
CA TYR A 931 25.30 -36.19 32.59
C TYR A 931 24.44 -35.12 31.90
N ASN A 932 24.81 -33.84 32.00
CA ASN A 932 24.06 -32.74 31.39
C ASN A 932 24.00 -32.78 29.86
N VAL A 933 25.08 -33.22 29.21
CA VAL A 933 25.12 -33.44 27.75
C VAL A 933 24.08 -34.48 27.33
N LEU A 934 24.00 -35.59 28.07
CA LEU A 934 23.09 -36.69 27.78
C LEU A 934 21.64 -36.35 28.13
N LEU A 935 21.42 -35.63 29.23
CA LEU A 935 20.10 -35.10 29.60
C LEU A 935 19.54 -34.24 28.46
N ARG A 936 20.34 -33.28 27.99
CA ARG A 936 19.96 -32.43 26.84
C ARG A 936 19.68 -33.24 25.58
N GLY A 937 20.42 -34.33 25.35
CA GLY A 937 20.15 -35.24 24.23
C GLY A 937 18.79 -35.93 24.34
N ILE A 938 18.45 -36.44 25.52
CA ILE A 938 17.20 -37.15 25.78
C ILE A 938 16.00 -36.20 25.73
N ASP A 939 16.16 -34.94 26.13
CA ASP A 939 15.09 -33.93 26.01
C ASP A 939 14.65 -33.73 24.54
N TYR A 940 15.59 -33.84 23.60
CA TYR A 940 15.33 -33.73 22.16
C TYR A 940 14.95 -35.07 21.51
N ASN A 941 15.55 -36.17 21.98
CA ASN A 941 15.32 -37.51 21.46
C ASN A 941 15.07 -38.53 22.58
N PRO A 942 13.87 -38.54 23.17
CA PRO A 942 13.56 -39.34 24.36
C PRO A 942 13.44 -40.85 24.08
N GLN A 943 13.52 -41.28 22.83
CA GLN A 943 13.46 -42.69 22.42
C GLN A 943 14.78 -43.19 21.81
N SER A 944 15.84 -42.39 21.79
CA SER A 944 17.15 -42.85 21.33
C SER A 944 17.72 -43.91 22.28
N VAL A 945 17.83 -45.14 21.80
CA VAL A 945 18.45 -46.24 22.55
C VAL A 945 19.91 -45.93 22.94
N PRO A 946 20.78 -45.42 22.03
CA PRO A 946 22.14 -45.03 22.40
C PRO A 946 22.21 -43.98 23.52
N LEU A 947 21.38 -42.91 23.44
CA LEU A 947 21.37 -41.85 24.43
C LEU A 947 20.83 -42.33 25.78
N LEU A 948 19.73 -43.08 25.78
CA LEU A 948 19.15 -43.64 27.01
C LEU A 948 20.13 -44.58 27.71
N ARG A 949 20.82 -45.46 26.97
CA ARG A 949 21.85 -46.35 27.54
C ARG A 949 22.97 -45.54 28.19
N ALA A 950 23.51 -44.55 27.46
CA ALA A 950 24.57 -43.71 27.97
C ALA A 950 24.14 -42.91 29.21
N TYR A 951 22.94 -42.34 29.21
CA TYR A 951 22.40 -41.54 30.32
C TYR A 951 22.20 -42.35 31.59
N VAL A 952 21.57 -43.53 31.48
CA VAL A 952 21.37 -44.45 32.62
C VAL A 952 22.72 -44.79 33.27
N LEU A 953 23.75 -45.05 32.46
CA LEU A 953 25.09 -45.32 32.98
C LEU A 953 25.79 -44.08 33.55
N ALA A 954 25.54 -42.88 32.99
CA ALA A 954 26.12 -41.61 33.45
C ALA A 954 25.50 -41.09 34.76
N ALA A 955 24.28 -41.51 35.10
CA ALA A 955 23.62 -41.17 36.37
C ALA A 955 24.33 -41.79 37.59
N VAL A 956 25.02 -42.92 37.42
CA VAL A 956 25.71 -43.64 38.51
C VAL A 956 26.82 -42.81 39.16
N PRO A 957 27.86 -42.33 38.44
CA PRO A 957 28.96 -41.58 39.05
C PRO A 957 28.58 -40.19 39.60
N VAL A 958 27.41 -39.66 39.23
CA VAL A 958 26.89 -38.38 39.76
C VAL A 958 25.98 -38.61 40.99
N GLY A 959 25.69 -39.87 41.35
CA GLY A 959 24.80 -40.20 42.46
C GLY A 959 23.31 -40.00 42.18
N LEU A 960 22.92 -39.76 40.92
CA LEU A 960 21.55 -39.46 40.50
C LEU A 960 20.80 -40.73 40.02
N THR A 961 20.98 -41.86 40.68
CA THR A 961 20.46 -43.17 40.20
C THR A 961 18.94 -43.25 40.15
N GLU A 962 18.23 -42.45 40.95
CA GLU A 962 16.75 -42.35 40.92
C GLU A 962 16.26 -41.79 39.58
N TYR A 963 16.99 -40.83 39.00
CA TYR A 963 16.68 -40.25 37.69
C TYR A 963 16.92 -41.21 36.52
N ALA A 964 17.57 -42.36 36.76
CA ALA A 964 17.81 -43.39 35.74
C ALA A 964 16.65 -44.40 35.65
N GLU A 965 15.72 -44.45 36.60
CA GLU A 965 14.65 -45.46 36.64
C GLU A 965 13.70 -45.37 35.45
N SER A 966 13.19 -44.16 35.16
CA SER A 966 12.26 -43.93 34.05
C SER A 966 12.91 -44.19 32.67
N PRO A 967 14.13 -43.67 32.40
CA PRO A 967 14.88 -44.02 31.19
C PRO A 967 15.20 -45.53 31.08
N LEU A 968 15.51 -46.20 32.19
CA LEU A 968 15.76 -47.64 32.20
C LEU A 968 14.48 -48.43 31.88
N TYR A 969 13.33 -48.06 32.44
CA TYR A 969 12.04 -48.65 32.07
C TYR A 969 11.76 -48.47 30.58
N ARG A 970 11.97 -47.25 30.06
CA ARG A 970 11.79 -46.95 28.64
C ARG A 970 12.71 -47.78 27.75
N LEU A 971 13.98 -47.97 28.12
CA LEU A 971 14.87 -48.89 27.41
C LEU A 971 14.32 -50.32 27.36
N GLY A 972 13.68 -50.79 28.42
CA GLY A 972 13.01 -52.10 28.45
C GLY A 972 11.89 -52.24 27.43
N THR A 973 11.24 -51.14 27.04
CA THR A 973 10.20 -51.14 25.98
C THR A 973 10.78 -51.06 24.56
N LEU A 974 12.03 -50.66 24.40
CA LEU A 974 12.68 -50.43 23.10
C LEU A 974 13.65 -51.54 22.71
N LEU A 975 14.15 -52.31 23.67
CA LEU A 975 15.14 -53.36 23.48
C LEU A 975 14.50 -54.76 23.43
N SER A 976 15.17 -55.71 22.78
CA SER A 976 14.83 -57.11 22.92
C SER A 976 15.01 -57.57 24.37
N PRO A 977 14.27 -58.60 24.85
CA PRO A 977 14.45 -59.12 26.21
C PRO A 977 15.90 -59.51 26.53
N ALA A 978 16.62 -60.07 25.55
CA ALA A 978 18.02 -60.47 25.69
C ALA A 978 18.96 -59.26 25.82
N ASP A 979 18.79 -58.24 24.97
CA ASP A 979 19.61 -57.02 25.01
C ASP A 979 19.35 -56.20 26.28
N TYR A 980 18.09 -56.14 26.71
CA TYR A 980 17.71 -55.47 27.95
C TYR A 980 18.29 -56.18 29.18
N GLY A 981 18.24 -57.52 29.23
CA GLY A 981 18.86 -58.30 30.30
C GLY A 981 20.37 -58.08 30.40
N THR A 982 21.05 -58.05 29.25
CA THR A 982 22.49 -57.77 29.16
C THR A 982 22.82 -56.37 29.70
N PHE A 983 22.09 -55.35 29.23
CA PHE A 983 22.30 -53.97 29.68
C PHE A 983 21.98 -53.77 31.17
N ARG A 984 20.92 -54.40 31.70
CA ARG A 984 20.58 -54.34 33.13
C ARG A 984 21.70 -54.90 34.02
N THR A 985 22.34 -55.98 33.58
CA THR A 985 23.47 -56.59 34.29
C THR A 985 24.65 -55.63 34.33
N GLU A 986 24.95 -54.96 33.22
CA GLU A 986 25.99 -53.92 33.17
C GLU A 986 25.68 -52.75 34.13
N TYR A 987 24.45 -52.24 34.10
CA TYR A 987 24.03 -51.15 34.98
C TYR A 987 24.13 -51.53 36.47
N ALA A 988 23.68 -52.73 36.84
CA ALA A 988 23.77 -53.23 38.21
C ALA A 988 25.23 -53.37 38.67
N ALA A 989 26.11 -53.88 37.81
CA ALA A 989 27.54 -53.99 38.11
C ALA A 989 28.18 -52.61 38.35
N ARG A 990 27.86 -51.61 37.53
CA ARG A 990 28.37 -50.24 37.72
C ARG A 990 27.85 -49.59 39.01
N ARG A 991 26.57 -49.79 39.35
CA ARG A 991 26.00 -49.31 40.61
C ARG A 991 26.67 -49.94 41.83
N ALA A 992 26.89 -51.25 41.82
CA ALA A 992 27.57 -51.95 42.91
C ALA A 992 29.01 -51.45 43.08
N ALA A 993 29.74 -51.26 41.97
CA ALA A 993 31.10 -50.71 42.00
C ALA A 993 31.15 -49.29 42.57
N HIS A 994 30.20 -48.42 42.19
CA HIS A 994 30.13 -47.06 42.73
C HIS A 994 29.75 -47.04 44.23
N ALA A 995 28.79 -47.87 44.65
CA ALA A 995 28.42 -48.00 46.05
C ALA A 995 29.60 -48.49 46.92
N ALA A 996 30.40 -49.43 46.41
CA ALA A 996 31.61 -49.91 47.08
C ALA A 996 32.71 -48.83 47.15
N ALA A 997 32.84 -47.97 46.14
CA ALA A 997 33.79 -46.86 46.14
C ALA A 997 33.35 -45.68 47.04
N ALA A 998 32.04 -45.52 47.27
CA ALA A 998 31.46 -44.47 48.11
C ALA A 998 31.22 -44.88 49.57
N ALA A 999 31.40 -46.15 49.92
CA ALA A 999 31.29 -46.62 51.29
C ALA A 999 32.45 -46.02 52.13
N PRO A 1000 32.17 -45.42 53.30
CA PRO A 1000 33.22 -44.97 54.20
C PRO A 1000 34.06 -46.19 54.61
N TRP A 1001 35.37 -46.11 54.42
CA TRP A 1001 36.29 -47.10 54.97
C TRP A 1001 36.11 -47.12 56.49
N ASN A 1002 35.68 -48.26 57.04
CA ASN A 1002 35.83 -48.53 58.47
C ASN A 1002 37.30 -48.72 58.80
#